data_AF-A0A1X0S0W9-F1
#
_entry.id   AF-A0A1X0S0W9-F1
#
_cell.length_a   1.000
_cell.length_b   1.000
_cell.length_c   1.000
_cell.angle_alpha   90.00
_cell.angle_beta   90.00
_cell.angle_gamma   90.00
#
_symmetry.space_group_name_H-M   'P 1'
#
loop_
_entity.id
_entity.type
_entity.pdbx_description
1 polymer ?
#
loop_
_entity_poly.entity_id
_entity_poly.type
_entity_poly.pdbx_seq_one_letter_code
_entity_poly.pdbx_strand_id
1 'polypeptide(L)'
;MKKATLKKNNGQAETILENGSDERRRIESDTAVVDESYARESSDENGDDDDDDNEAEDGLIPPIRSRKRFTIEQSRILEDAYKEHGHPSRDFKEKIAKKFSTSPRRIQIWFQNRRAKDKRDKKSGDPNPQIPHSSCHLKSTLTQSESPIRDSMGYDESKMENEREQTDTSGEYEGFHQSSLSGPSIPFQELPNSYYNNTLPYIVPYSYNSYSSNNGGNCPKQNLYSLFYPNPTDLSGCPSDLLSHEANETDDTRSMTTLLIDNYDSFTYNVYQYLSCQGANVVVHRNDKITISEIEQLAPRNIVISPGPGHPSTDAGISRDVIKTFAGRIPILGICMGQQCMYEVYGGTVSYAGDIVHGKASRIKHDNRGIFRGVPQNNMVTRYHSLAGMPSTLPDALEVTATTDDGIIMGIRHKEYTVEGVQFHPESILCEHGHTMINNFLNLRGGTWEENPGAGVLSNKLRAQPKPSSNESQLDLSEQQQQQLTAAAPSILTRIYSQRLKDVQAAKEIPGQTPEDLEKLLRLHTAPPLQDVVARLRQSKPALMAEVKRASPSKGNIDMKANAAEQALQYALAGASVVSVLTEPKWFRGTLQDMRQVREAVGHLPNRPCILRKDFIVDRYQILEGRLYGADTILLIVAMLNDEQLHDLYSYAKSLGMEPLVEVNNAEEMARANALGARLIGVNNRNLHSFDVDMETTSRLAEMVPEGTILCALSGITGRADVEMYVKQGVHGVLVGEALMRAWNLKEFVSDLLGLEKKDPVPVSKEQKTSLVKVCGISSVEAAVEAANAGADLIGLIFAEKSKRKVSLEKAQEIVSAVRALGIQSSKTLPDNAHPNDWFLTHRYLLEKRRKPLVVGVFVNQSVEYMTEVATTVGLDLIQLHGTESLELAHYLPVPVIRACHIDNATFHESQIPHLTQPGYHHYVLLDAKVPNLPSDQQGGRGVKFDWSIANKIVNHKRFEFLDNKDFPIILAGGLDPTNVAAAIQQKQMAQKI
;
A
#
# COMPACT_ATOMS: atom_id res chain seq x y z
N MET A 1 -45.18 -47.96 -29.74
CA MET A 1 -46.53 -47.36 -29.57
C MET A 1 -46.38 -45.86 -29.89
N LYS A 2 -47.13 -45.25 -30.84
CA LYS A 2 -48.48 -44.63 -30.68
C LYS A 2 -48.51 -43.59 -29.55
N LYS A 3 -49.01 -42.35 -29.66
CA LYS A 3 -49.62 -41.45 -30.71
C LYS A 3 -49.58 -40.01 -30.10
N ALA A 4 -49.78 -38.84 -30.73
CA ALA A 4 -49.91 -38.27 -32.09
C ALA A 4 -49.45 -36.78 -32.01
N THR A 5 -49.21 -35.91 -32.99
CA THR A 5 -49.56 -35.75 -34.44
C THR A 5 -50.92 -35.07 -34.72
N LEU A 6 -50.96 -34.14 -35.72
CA LEU A 6 -52.11 -33.39 -36.32
C LEU A 6 -52.49 -32.05 -35.63
N LYS A 7 -52.94 -30.98 -36.33
CA LYS A 7 -53.18 -30.77 -37.79
C LYS A 7 -53.11 -29.28 -38.20
N LYS A 8 -52.91 -29.00 -39.50
CA LYS A 8 -53.23 -27.71 -40.17
C LYS A 8 -54.75 -27.53 -40.30
N ASN A 9 -55.19 -26.28 -40.51
CA ASN A 9 -56.35 -25.94 -41.38
C ASN A 9 -56.15 -24.54 -42.01
N ASN A 10 -56.86 -24.27 -43.11
CA ASN A 10 -56.73 -23.06 -43.93
C ASN A 10 -57.91 -22.06 -43.70
N GLY A 11 -57.70 -20.81 -44.13
CA GLY A 11 -58.69 -19.71 -44.17
C GLY A 11 -57.94 -18.39 -44.34
N GLN A 12 -57.58 -17.92 -45.55
CA GLN A 12 -58.41 -17.26 -46.59
C GLN A 12 -59.13 -15.98 -46.15
N ALA A 13 -58.84 -14.90 -46.88
CA ALA A 13 -59.64 -13.67 -47.06
C ALA A 13 -59.88 -12.76 -45.82
N GLU A 14 -60.12 -11.46 -45.96
CA GLU A 14 -59.80 -10.48 -47.02
C GLU A 14 -59.83 -9.06 -46.39
N THR A 15 -58.95 -8.17 -46.87
CA THR A 15 -59.20 -6.77 -47.35
C THR A 15 -60.08 -5.79 -46.53
N ILE A 16 -60.13 -4.52 -46.98
CA ILE A 16 -61.02 -3.43 -46.53
C ILE A 16 -60.53 -2.78 -45.20
N LEU A 17 -59.78 -1.66 -45.24
CA LEU A 17 -60.22 -0.25 -45.48
C LEU A 17 -61.00 0.32 -44.25
N GLU A 18 -60.85 1.57 -43.80
CA GLU A 18 -60.27 2.76 -44.45
C GLU A 18 -59.86 3.88 -43.46
N ASN A 19 -59.23 4.95 -43.98
CA ASN A 19 -59.21 6.40 -43.61
C ASN A 19 -59.63 6.84 -42.18
N GLY A 20 -59.05 7.87 -41.55
CA GLY A 20 -58.18 8.97 -41.99
C GLY A 20 -58.24 10.12 -40.93
N SER A 21 -57.62 11.29 -41.07
CA SER A 21 -56.80 11.84 -42.16
C SER A 21 -55.93 13.04 -41.67
N ASP A 22 -55.05 13.54 -42.56
CA ASP A 22 -54.59 14.95 -42.69
C ASP A 22 -53.56 15.57 -41.71
N GLU A 23 -52.54 16.34 -42.14
CA GLU A 23 -52.06 16.65 -43.52
C GLU A 23 -50.64 17.27 -43.60
N ARG A 24 -50.08 17.36 -44.84
CA ARG A 24 -49.05 18.34 -45.34
C ARG A 24 -47.62 18.26 -44.75
N ARG A 25 -46.52 18.00 -45.48
CA ARG A 25 -46.04 18.36 -46.87
C ARG A 25 -44.95 17.34 -47.33
N ARG A 26 -44.86 16.94 -48.62
CA ARG A 26 -44.03 17.49 -49.75
C ARG A 26 -42.51 17.59 -49.45
N ILE A 27 -41.54 17.22 -50.33
CA ILE A 27 -41.58 16.88 -51.78
C ILE A 27 -40.28 16.13 -52.24
N GLU A 28 -40.36 15.26 -53.27
CA GLU A 28 -39.34 14.74 -54.26
C GLU A 28 -37.92 14.28 -53.78
N SER A 29 -37.07 13.57 -54.54
CA SER A 29 -37.01 13.20 -55.97
C SER A 29 -36.43 11.77 -56.23
N ASP A 30 -36.31 11.39 -57.52
CA ASP A 30 -36.17 10.02 -58.04
C ASP A 30 -34.76 9.37 -58.18
N THR A 31 -34.82 8.11 -58.61
CA THR A 31 -33.80 7.21 -59.20
C THR A 31 -33.21 7.76 -60.53
N ALA A 32 -32.34 7.12 -61.33
CA ALA A 32 -31.74 5.76 -61.39
C ALA A 32 -30.27 5.89 -61.90
N VAL A 33 -29.56 5.00 -62.61
CA VAL A 33 -29.67 3.66 -63.27
C VAL A 33 -28.22 3.09 -63.30
N VAL A 34 -27.85 1.86 -63.72
CA VAL A 34 -28.51 0.72 -64.39
C VAL A 34 -28.24 -0.58 -63.54
N ASP A 35 -28.06 -1.85 -63.94
CA ASP A 35 -28.00 -2.60 -65.23
C ASP A 35 -28.42 -4.08 -65.04
N GLU A 36 -28.34 -4.90 -66.10
CA GLU A 36 -28.65 -6.35 -66.15
C GLU A 36 -27.36 -7.22 -66.33
N SER A 37 -27.31 -8.55 -66.52
CA SER A 37 -28.30 -9.61 -66.84
C SER A 37 -27.77 -11.03 -66.51
N TYR A 38 -28.68 -11.99 -66.26
CA TYR A 38 -28.71 -13.45 -66.62
C TYR A 38 -27.44 -14.36 -66.55
N ALA A 39 -27.49 -15.68 -66.26
CA ALA A 39 -28.51 -16.59 -65.70
C ALA A 39 -27.91 -18.01 -65.39
N ARG A 40 -28.75 -18.87 -64.80
CA ARG A 40 -28.81 -20.36 -64.67
C ARG A 40 -27.79 -21.26 -65.46
N GLU A 41 -27.49 -22.51 -65.07
CA GLU A 41 -28.37 -23.56 -64.49
C GLU A 41 -27.60 -24.73 -63.79
N SER A 42 -28.35 -25.68 -63.18
CA SER A 42 -28.11 -27.12 -62.83
C SER A 42 -26.74 -27.82 -63.06
N SER A 43 -26.32 -28.89 -62.35
CA SER A 43 -26.96 -29.85 -61.40
C SER A 43 -25.90 -30.79 -60.75
N ASP A 44 -26.29 -31.57 -59.73
CA ASP A 44 -26.01 -33.01 -59.42
C ASP A 44 -24.73 -33.70 -59.99
N GLU A 45 -24.01 -34.63 -59.32
CA GLU A 45 -24.29 -35.47 -58.13
C GLU A 45 -22.99 -36.17 -57.63
N ASN A 46 -22.91 -36.56 -56.34
CA ASN A 46 -22.00 -37.58 -55.73
C ASN A 46 -20.46 -37.49 -55.84
N GLY A 47 -19.74 -38.12 -54.89
CA GLY A 47 -18.38 -38.66 -55.12
C GLY A 47 -17.32 -38.35 -54.05
N ASP A 48 -17.01 -39.35 -53.22
CA ASP A 48 -16.08 -39.32 -52.09
C ASP A 48 -14.56 -39.18 -52.41
N ASP A 49 -13.79 -38.92 -51.34
CA ASP A 49 -12.37 -39.22 -51.07
C ASP A 49 -11.19 -38.38 -51.66
N ASP A 50 -10.36 -37.91 -50.71
CA ASP A 50 -8.89 -37.67 -50.68
C ASP A 50 -8.12 -37.21 -51.95
N ASP A 51 -7.72 -35.93 -51.99
CA ASP A 51 -6.32 -35.48 -51.77
C ASP A 51 -6.24 -33.94 -51.78
N ASP A 52 -5.50 -33.32 -50.84
CA ASP A 52 -5.45 -31.86 -50.63
C ASP A 52 -3.99 -31.36 -50.74
N ASP A 53 -3.61 -30.88 -51.92
CA ASP A 53 -2.26 -30.39 -52.23
C ASP A 53 -2.20 -28.84 -52.24
N ASN A 54 -0.98 -28.29 -52.15
CA ASN A 54 -0.78 -26.89 -51.74
C ASN A 54 -0.89 -25.88 -52.91
N GLU A 55 -1.86 -24.97 -52.84
CA GLU A 55 -1.68 -23.59 -53.32
C GLU A 55 -2.20 -22.58 -52.28
N ALA A 56 -1.71 -21.34 -52.33
CA ALA A 56 -1.98 -20.34 -51.31
C ALA A 56 -2.14 -18.94 -51.92
N GLU A 57 -3.25 -18.26 -51.63
CA GLU A 57 -3.25 -16.80 -51.55
C GLU A 57 -4.32 -16.19 -50.63
N ASP A 58 -3.96 -15.01 -50.13
CA ASP A 58 -4.70 -13.99 -49.38
C ASP A 58 -5.41 -14.34 -48.05
N GLY A 59 -5.57 -13.31 -47.21
CA GLY A 59 -5.61 -13.48 -45.76
C GLY A 59 -6.94 -13.17 -45.07
N LEU A 60 -7.19 -13.90 -43.98
CA LEU A 60 -7.99 -13.42 -42.85
C LEU A 60 -7.52 -14.12 -41.56
N ILE A 61 -7.24 -13.35 -40.50
CA ILE A 61 -6.73 -13.90 -39.23
C ILE A 61 -7.85 -14.70 -38.53
N PRO A 62 -7.66 -16.00 -38.23
CA PRO A 62 -8.69 -16.80 -37.56
C PRO A 62 -8.92 -16.29 -36.12
N PRO A 63 -10.18 -16.14 -35.67
CA PRO A 63 -10.49 -15.47 -34.41
C PRO A 63 -9.97 -16.25 -33.19
N ILE A 64 -9.32 -15.52 -32.29
CA ILE A 64 -8.72 -16.04 -31.05
C ILE A 64 -9.77 -16.82 -30.24
N ARG A 65 -9.60 -18.15 -30.12
CA ARG A 65 -10.55 -19.04 -29.43
C ARG A 65 -10.60 -18.71 -27.93
N SER A 66 -11.61 -17.94 -27.53
CA SER A 66 -11.84 -17.58 -26.13
C SER A 66 -12.02 -18.83 -25.26
N ARG A 67 -11.34 -18.87 -24.11
CA ARG A 67 -11.41 -19.98 -23.14
C ARG A 67 -12.76 -19.97 -22.39
N LYS A 68 -13.83 -20.39 -23.07
CA LYS A 68 -15.18 -20.56 -22.48
C LYS A 68 -15.08 -21.34 -21.16
N ARG A 69 -15.31 -20.70 -20.02
CA ARG A 69 -15.38 -21.35 -18.70
C ARG A 69 -16.67 -22.19 -18.62
N PHE A 70 -16.76 -23.10 -17.65
CA PHE A 70 -18.06 -23.68 -17.29
C PHE A 70 -18.89 -22.62 -16.56
N THR A 71 -20.21 -22.63 -16.70
CA THR A 71 -21.09 -21.76 -15.91
C THR A 71 -21.13 -22.21 -14.45
N ILE A 72 -21.66 -21.37 -13.55
CA ILE A 72 -21.85 -21.73 -12.13
C ILE A 72 -22.69 -23.00 -12.01
N GLU A 73 -23.77 -23.10 -12.80
CA GLU A 73 -24.69 -24.24 -12.76
C GLU A 73 -24.08 -25.52 -13.37
N GLN A 74 -23.32 -25.40 -14.47
CA GLN A 74 -22.52 -26.53 -14.98
C GLN A 74 -21.49 -26.99 -13.96
N SER A 75 -20.89 -26.08 -13.20
CA SER A 75 -19.88 -26.39 -12.19
C SER A 75 -20.47 -27.10 -10.96
N ARG A 76 -21.69 -26.72 -10.53
CA ARG A 76 -22.43 -27.45 -9.48
C ARG A 76 -22.69 -28.90 -9.88
N ILE A 77 -23.27 -29.11 -11.06
CA ILE A 77 -23.58 -30.44 -11.59
C ILE A 77 -22.29 -31.29 -11.74
N LEU A 78 -21.13 -30.67 -11.99
CA LEU A 78 -19.83 -31.36 -12.01
C LEU A 78 -19.30 -31.70 -10.61
N GLU A 79 -19.48 -30.85 -9.59
CA GLU A 79 -19.16 -31.18 -8.19
C GLU A 79 -20.05 -32.30 -7.66
N ASP A 80 -21.35 -32.30 -7.97
CA ASP A 80 -22.28 -33.35 -7.54
C ASP A 80 -21.95 -34.69 -8.23
N ALA A 81 -21.73 -34.67 -9.55
CA ALA A 81 -21.23 -35.84 -10.29
C ALA A 81 -19.82 -36.30 -9.85
N TYR A 82 -19.03 -35.44 -9.19
CA TYR A 82 -17.74 -35.80 -8.60
C TYR A 82 -17.88 -36.50 -7.25
N LYS A 83 -18.89 -36.15 -6.45
CA LYS A 83 -19.24 -36.87 -5.21
C LYS A 83 -19.66 -38.31 -5.51
N GLU A 84 -20.50 -38.49 -6.53
CA GLU A 84 -20.98 -39.82 -6.96
C GLU A 84 -19.91 -40.62 -7.71
N HIS A 85 -19.16 -39.97 -8.62
CA HIS A 85 -18.28 -40.65 -9.58
C HIS A 85 -16.92 -39.95 -9.70
N GLY A 86 -16.14 -39.92 -8.60
CA GLY A 86 -14.82 -39.26 -8.55
C GLY A 86 -13.83 -39.68 -9.65
N HIS A 87 -14.01 -40.87 -10.25
CA HIS A 87 -13.36 -41.31 -11.49
C HIS A 87 -14.42 -41.75 -12.52
N PRO A 88 -14.94 -40.85 -13.37
CA PRO A 88 -16.08 -41.17 -14.24
C PRO A 88 -15.68 -41.99 -15.47
N SER A 89 -16.55 -42.93 -15.86
CA SER A 89 -16.40 -43.76 -17.06
C SER A 89 -16.41 -42.93 -18.36
N ARG A 90 -16.00 -43.55 -19.47
CA ARG A 90 -16.03 -42.91 -20.81
C ARG A 90 -17.44 -42.41 -21.12
N ASP A 91 -18.41 -43.30 -21.05
CA ASP A 91 -19.80 -43.07 -21.43
C ASP A 91 -20.46 -42.01 -20.55
N PHE A 92 -20.13 -41.96 -19.25
CA PHE A 92 -20.61 -40.93 -18.34
C PHE A 92 -20.04 -39.54 -18.68
N LYS A 93 -18.73 -39.45 -19.01
CA LYS A 93 -18.12 -38.21 -19.50
C LYS A 93 -18.75 -37.77 -20.83
N GLU A 94 -19.06 -38.70 -21.72
CA GLU A 94 -19.73 -38.42 -23.01
C GLU A 94 -21.19 -37.95 -22.80
N LYS A 95 -21.93 -38.56 -21.88
CA LYS A 95 -23.29 -38.15 -21.48
C LYS A 95 -23.32 -36.73 -20.88
N ILE A 96 -22.39 -36.39 -19.98
CA ILE A 96 -22.27 -35.02 -19.44
C ILE A 96 -21.80 -34.03 -20.52
N ALA A 97 -20.83 -34.43 -21.35
CA ALA A 97 -20.33 -33.59 -22.44
C ALA A 97 -21.46 -33.20 -23.42
N LYS A 98 -22.33 -34.16 -23.77
CA LYS A 98 -23.53 -33.93 -24.58
C LYS A 98 -24.56 -33.05 -23.86
N LYS A 99 -24.76 -33.21 -22.54
CA LYS A 99 -25.65 -32.34 -21.73
C LYS A 99 -25.19 -30.88 -21.69
N PHE A 100 -23.87 -30.62 -21.81
CA PHE A 100 -23.29 -29.27 -21.73
C PHE A 100 -22.79 -28.71 -23.07
N SER A 101 -23.09 -29.35 -24.20
CA SER A 101 -22.61 -28.97 -25.54
C SER A 101 -21.09 -28.71 -25.57
N THR A 102 -20.32 -29.64 -24.99
CA THR A 102 -18.87 -29.52 -24.81
C THR A 102 -18.16 -30.85 -25.10
N SER A 103 -16.82 -30.89 -25.07
CA SER A 103 -16.07 -32.11 -25.36
C SER A 103 -15.89 -33.02 -24.12
N PRO A 104 -15.89 -34.36 -24.27
CA PRO A 104 -15.61 -35.29 -23.17
C PRO A 104 -14.24 -35.04 -22.53
N ARG A 105 -13.27 -34.54 -23.30
CA ARG A 105 -11.93 -34.16 -22.80
C ARG A 105 -11.97 -32.94 -21.87
N ARG A 106 -12.88 -31.98 -22.08
CA ARG A 106 -13.09 -30.87 -21.12
C ARG A 106 -13.69 -31.35 -19.79
N ILE A 107 -14.63 -32.29 -19.84
CA ILE A 107 -15.16 -32.94 -18.62
C ILE A 107 -14.03 -33.70 -17.91
N GLN A 108 -13.23 -34.47 -18.64
CA GLN A 108 -12.09 -35.22 -18.08
C GLN A 108 -11.07 -34.31 -17.39
N ILE A 109 -10.70 -33.18 -18.01
CA ILE A 109 -9.75 -32.20 -17.43
C ILE A 109 -10.34 -31.57 -16.16
N TRP A 110 -11.63 -31.24 -16.14
CA TRP A 110 -12.29 -30.73 -14.93
C TRP A 110 -12.18 -31.74 -13.77
N PHE A 111 -12.52 -33.01 -14.01
CA PHE A 111 -12.42 -34.08 -13.00
C PHE A 111 -10.95 -34.35 -12.58
N GLN A 112 -9.99 -34.25 -13.49
CA GLN A 112 -8.56 -34.35 -13.16
C GLN A 112 -8.12 -33.20 -12.22
N ASN A 113 -8.49 -31.97 -12.56
CA ASN A 113 -8.18 -30.79 -11.75
C ASN A 113 -8.87 -30.85 -10.37
N ARG A 114 -10.12 -31.34 -10.32
CA ARG A 114 -10.86 -31.48 -9.06
C ARG A 114 -10.22 -32.49 -8.10
N ARG A 115 -9.76 -33.65 -8.61
CA ARG A 115 -8.94 -34.60 -7.83
C ARG A 115 -7.60 -34.01 -7.40
N ALA A 116 -6.96 -33.22 -8.26
CA ALA A 116 -5.71 -32.52 -7.92
C ALA A 116 -5.90 -31.39 -6.90
N LYS A 117 -7.12 -30.86 -6.74
CA LYS A 117 -7.50 -30.00 -5.60
C LYS A 117 -7.75 -30.85 -4.35
N ASP A 118 -8.57 -31.89 -4.45
CA ASP A 118 -8.94 -32.79 -3.35
C ASP A 118 -7.72 -33.42 -2.65
N LYS A 119 -6.67 -33.78 -3.43
CA LYS A 119 -5.37 -34.27 -2.92
C LYS A 119 -4.50 -33.20 -2.23
N ARG A 120 -4.75 -31.91 -2.45
CA ARG A 120 -4.10 -30.80 -1.73
C ARG A 120 -4.87 -30.48 -0.46
N ASP A 121 -6.19 -30.32 -0.58
CA ASP A 121 -7.10 -30.03 0.55
C ASP A 121 -6.98 -31.12 1.65
N LYS A 122 -6.90 -32.41 1.27
CA LYS A 122 -6.62 -33.53 2.19
C LYS A 122 -5.19 -33.61 2.73
N LYS A 123 -4.26 -32.80 2.21
CA LYS A 123 -2.87 -32.69 2.69
C LYS A 123 -2.66 -31.50 3.64
N SER A 124 -3.61 -30.57 3.71
CA SER A 124 -3.58 -29.39 4.59
C SER A 124 -4.39 -29.55 5.88
N GLY A 125 -5.16 -30.64 6.05
CA GLY A 125 -5.82 -30.97 7.33
C GLY A 125 -7.04 -30.11 7.68
N ASP A 126 -7.59 -29.36 6.73
CA ASP A 126 -8.76 -28.48 6.91
C ASP A 126 -10.08 -29.25 6.69
N PRO A 127 -10.99 -29.30 7.68
CA PRO A 127 -12.25 -30.03 7.56
C PRO A 127 -13.42 -29.26 6.92
N ASN A 128 -13.31 -27.98 6.51
CA ASN A 128 -14.48 -27.30 5.88
C ASN A 128 -14.17 -26.15 4.89
N PRO A 129 -13.94 -26.45 3.59
CA PRO A 129 -13.72 -25.44 2.55
C PRO A 129 -15.02 -24.80 2.04
N GLN A 130 -15.43 -23.67 2.62
CA GLN A 130 -16.56 -22.88 2.09
C GLN A 130 -16.27 -22.25 0.70
N ILE A 131 -17.33 -22.07 -0.09
CA ILE A 131 -17.26 -21.64 -1.49
C ILE A 131 -17.26 -20.11 -1.59
N PRO A 132 -16.39 -19.47 -2.40
CA PRO A 132 -16.44 -18.02 -2.62
C PRO A 132 -17.71 -17.63 -3.40
N HIS A 133 -18.64 -16.95 -2.73
CA HIS A 133 -19.89 -16.50 -3.32
C HIS A 133 -19.70 -15.22 -4.18
N SER A 134 -19.56 -15.40 -5.49
CA SER A 134 -19.79 -14.32 -6.46
C SER A 134 -21.27 -14.31 -6.90
N SER A 135 -22.08 -13.39 -6.37
CA SER A 135 -23.44 -13.18 -6.86
C SER A 135 -23.93 -11.74 -6.67
N CYS A 136 -23.90 -10.97 -7.77
CA CYS A 136 -24.83 -9.85 -7.94
C CYS A 136 -26.24 -10.41 -8.19
N HIS A 137 -27.25 -9.98 -7.44
CA HIS A 137 -28.47 -9.33 -7.98
C HIS A 137 -29.64 -9.25 -6.98
N LEU A 138 -30.45 -8.22 -7.21
CA LEU A 138 -31.90 -8.05 -6.98
C LEU A 138 -32.69 -9.26 -6.42
N LYS A 139 -33.52 -9.00 -5.41
CA LYS A 139 -34.63 -9.87 -4.99
C LYS A 139 -35.94 -9.49 -5.69
N SER A 140 -36.78 -10.48 -5.95
CA SER A 140 -38.23 -10.31 -6.16
C SER A 140 -39.02 -11.25 -5.25
N THR A 141 -40.09 -10.72 -4.64
CA THR A 141 -41.11 -11.40 -3.83
C THR A 141 -42.06 -12.30 -4.65
N LEU A 142 -42.94 -13.15 -4.09
CA LEU A 142 -43.23 -13.47 -2.67
C LEU A 142 -42.64 -14.87 -2.28
N THR A 143 -43.29 -15.96 -1.81
CA THR A 143 -44.71 -16.32 -1.48
C THR A 143 -44.75 -17.42 -0.38
N GLN A 144 -45.93 -17.98 -0.08
CA GLN A 144 -46.24 -19.06 0.89
C GLN A 144 -45.99 -20.46 0.24
N SER A 145 -46.10 -21.64 0.90
CA SER A 145 -46.88 -22.05 2.08
C SER A 145 -46.38 -23.37 2.73
N GLU A 146 -46.93 -23.66 3.92
CA GLU A 146 -47.19 -24.98 4.55
C GLU A 146 -46.07 -25.90 5.12
N SER A 147 -46.33 -26.29 6.37
CA SER A 147 -45.74 -27.34 7.22
C SER A 147 -46.35 -28.74 6.86
N PRO A 148 -46.28 -29.85 7.66
CA PRO A 148 -45.76 -30.06 9.03
C PRO A 148 -45.02 -31.43 9.25
N ILE A 149 -44.94 -31.86 10.53
CA ILE A 149 -44.87 -33.26 11.04
C ILE A 149 -43.50 -33.76 11.59
N ARG A 150 -43.41 -33.75 12.94
CA ARG A 150 -42.83 -34.78 13.87
C ARG A 150 -41.32 -35.12 13.78
N ASP A 151 -40.68 -35.75 14.78
CA ASP A 151 -41.06 -36.27 16.13
C ASP A 151 -39.86 -35.99 17.08
N SER A 152 -40.03 -35.47 18.31
CA SER A 152 -40.34 -36.13 19.60
C SER A 152 -39.11 -36.42 20.49
N MET A 153 -39.34 -36.65 21.80
CA MET A 153 -38.36 -36.87 22.90
C MET A 153 -37.50 -35.65 23.30
N GLY A 154 -37.35 -35.27 24.59
CA GLY A 154 -38.13 -35.61 25.78
C GLY A 154 -37.30 -35.83 27.06
N TYR A 155 -37.57 -35.03 28.11
CA TYR A 155 -37.00 -35.09 29.48
C TYR A 155 -35.47 -34.79 29.58
N ASP A 156 -34.92 -34.35 30.72
CA ASP A 156 -35.50 -34.17 32.07
C ASP A 156 -34.95 -32.92 32.80
N GLU A 157 -35.65 -32.43 33.82
CA GLU A 157 -35.18 -31.40 34.77
C GLU A 157 -35.24 -31.93 36.21
N SER A 158 -34.14 -31.86 36.99
CA SER A 158 -34.14 -31.55 38.43
C SER A 158 -32.78 -31.76 39.12
N LYS A 159 -32.64 -31.13 40.31
CA LYS A 159 -31.57 -31.27 41.33
C LYS A 159 -30.24 -30.56 40.99
N MET A 160 -29.48 -30.03 41.96
CA MET A 160 -29.60 -30.08 43.44
C MET A 160 -29.72 -28.69 44.10
N GLU A 161 -30.16 -28.69 45.35
CA GLU A 161 -30.15 -27.54 46.27
C GLU A 161 -28.90 -27.55 47.19
N ASN A 162 -28.74 -26.50 47.99
CA ASN A 162 -27.81 -26.35 49.13
C ASN A 162 -26.32 -26.12 48.75
N GLU A 163 -25.49 -25.47 49.57
CA GLU A 163 -25.62 -25.08 50.99
C GLU A 163 -25.44 -23.56 51.26
N ARG A 164 -25.70 -23.14 52.50
CA ARG A 164 -25.40 -21.80 53.06
C ARG A 164 -24.63 -21.95 54.37
N GLU A 165 -23.54 -21.21 54.53
CA GLU A 165 -23.02 -20.69 55.81
C GLU A 165 -22.31 -19.36 55.47
N GLN A 166 -22.74 -18.20 55.94
CA GLN A 166 -22.63 -17.65 57.31
C GLN A 166 -21.20 -17.52 57.84
N THR A 167 -20.69 -16.29 57.77
CA THR A 167 -20.10 -15.58 58.93
C THR A 167 -20.48 -14.11 58.84
N ASP A 168 -20.42 -13.40 59.98
CA ASP A 168 -20.99 -12.07 60.22
C ASP A 168 -19.90 -11.13 60.80
N THR A 169 -20.28 -9.90 61.18
CA THR A 169 -19.54 -8.89 61.97
C THR A 169 -18.43 -8.07 61.27
N SER A 170 -18.09 -6.84 61.69
CA SER A 170 -18.87 -5.67 62.21
C SER A 170 -17.91 -4.48 62.49
N GLY A 171 -18.43 -3.25 62.51
CA GLY A 171 -17.70 -2.02 62.91
C GLY A 171 -17.30 -1.16 61.70
N GLU A 172 -17.67 0.11 61.55
CA GLU A 172 -17.79 1.25 62.48
C GLU A 172 -16.46 1.70 63.12
N TYR A 173 -16.04 2.93 62.79
CA TYR A 173 -15.61 3.94 63.77
C TYR A 173 -15.60 5.35 63.15
N GLU A 174 -15.84 6.38 63.95
CA GLU A 174 -16.03 7.78 63.52
C GLU A 174 -14.82 8.70 63.81
N GLY A 175 -14.71 9.81 63.05
CA GLY A 175 -14.82 11.14 63.66
C GLY A 175 -13.58 12.03 63.91
N PHE A 176 -13.80 13.34 63.74
CA PHE A 176 -13.12 14.49 64.38
C PHE A 176 -11.62 14.79 64.11
N HIS A 177 -11.11 16.03 64.27
CA HIS A 177 -11.58 17.36 63.82
C HIS A 177 -10.41 18.38 63.82
N GLN A 178 -10.66 19.57 63.27
CA GLN A 178 -9.80 20.79 63.13
C GLN A 178 -8.87 21.18 64.32
N SER A 179 -7.76 21.89 64.06
CA SER A 179 -7.69 23.38 64.21
C SER A 179 -6.29 24.06 64.16
N SER A 180 -6.21 25.20 63.42
CA SER A 180 -5.53 26.49 63.76
C SER A 180 -4.00 26.60 64.03
N LEU A 181 -3.31 27.77 64.00
CA LEU A 181 -3.42 29.06 63.28
C LEU A 181 -2.10 29.90 63.47
N SER A 182 -1.49 30.47 62.41
CA SER A 182 -0.74 31.77 62.44
C SER A 182 -0.12 32.10 61.06
N GLY A 183 0.07 33.40 60.75
CA GLY A 183 0.67 33.92 59.50
C GLY A 183 2.08 34.54 59.70
N PRO A 184 2.58 35.50 58.88
CA PRO A 184 1.81 36.37 57.97
C PRO A 184 2.41 36.72 56.57
N SER A 185 1.50 37.14 55.67
CA SER A 185 1.60 38.25 54.67
C SER A 185 2.65 38.32 53.52
N ILE A 186 2.11 38.27 52.29
CA ILE A 186 2.30 39.21 51.14
C ILE A 186 3.59 39.05 50.27
N PRO A 187 3.55 39.25 48.92
CA PRO A 187 2.44 39.68 48.03
C PRO A 187 1.99 38.63 46.98
N PHE A 188 0.93 38.99 46.23
CA PHE A 188 0.44 38.30 45.03
C PHE A 188 1.41 38.40 43.83
N GLN A 189 1.50 37.33 43.04
CA GLN A 189 1.63 37.42 41.58
C GLN A 189 0.91 36.23 40.91
N GLU A 190 0.55 36.35 39.64
CA GLU A 190 -0.55 35.57 39.03
C GLU A 190 -0.17 34.14 38.64
N LEU A 191 -1.11 33.19 38.85
CA LEU A 191 -1.02 31.82 38.34
C LEU A 191 -1.80 31.70 37.00
N PRO A 192 -1.15 31.39 35.87
CA PRO A 192 -1.83 31.24 34.60
C PRO A 192 -2.53 29.86 34.49
N ASN A 193 -3.80 29.86 34.05
CA ASN A 193 -4.56 28.64 33.78
C ASN A 193 -3.94 27.85 32.61
N SER A 194 -3.58 26.59 32.85
CA SER A 194 -2.79 25.77 31.93
C SER A 194 -3.61 24.89 30.97
N TYR A 195 -4.60 25.47 30.27
CA TYR A 195 -5.26 24.81 29.12
C TYR A 195 -5.59 25.84 28.03
N TYR A 196 -5.35 25.45 26.77
CA TYR A 196 -5.47 26.27 25.55
C TYR A 196 -4.54 27.49 25.46
N ASN A 197 -3.34 27.28 24.92
CA ASN A 197 -2.67 28.24 24.04
C ASN A 197 -1.65 27.52 23.16
N ASN A 198 -1.82 27.58 21.83
CA ASN A 198 -0.84 27.10 20.84
C ASN A 198 -1.21 27.63 19.44
N THR A 199 -1.15 28.95 19.27
CA THR A 199 -1.49 29.68 18.04
C THR A 199 -0.31 30.52 17.56
N LEU A 200 0.48 29.99 16.62
CA LEU A 200 1.45 30.73 15.81
C LEU A 200 1.47 30.18 14.36
N PRO A 201 1.91 30.97 13.36
CA PRO A 201 1.36 30.89 12.01
C PRO A 201 2.18 30.08 11.00
N TYR A 202 1.51 29.59 9.95
CA TYR A 202 2.11 29.08 8.71
C TYR A 202 1.45 29.67 7.48
N ILE A 203 2.24 29.83 6.40
CA ILE A 203 1.85 30.60 5.21
C ILE A 203 1.38 29.68 4.07
N VAL A 204 0.34 30.18 3.41
CA VAL A 204 -0.43 29.66 2.26
C VAL A 204 0.41 28.99 1.16
N PRO A 205 0.03 27.77 0.69
CA PRO A 205 0.34 27.29 -0.66
C PRO A 205 -0.66 27.87 -1.68
N TYR A 206 -0.17 28.38 -2.81
CA TYR A 206 -1.00 29.04 -3.83
C TYR A 206 -1.98 28.08 -4.53
N SER A 207 -3.21 28.55 -4.77
CA SER A 207 -4.22 27.84 -5.55
C SER A 207 -4.05 28.06 -7.06
N TYR A 208 -4.24 26.99 -7.85
CA TYR A 208 -4.34 27.09 -9.31
C TYR A 208 -5.73 27.67 -9.69
N ASN A 209 -5.75 28.83 -10.34
CA ASN A 209 -6.97 29.41 -10.90
C ASN A 209 -7.37 28.74 -12.21
N SER A 210 -8.53 28.09 -12.24
CA SER A 210 -9.16 27.58 -13.47
C SER A 210 -9.91 28.71 -14.20
N TYR A 211 -9.34 29.23 -15.29
CA TYR A 211 -10.04 30.18 -16.16
C TYR A 211 -11.05 29.49 -17.09
N SER A 212 -12.21 30.13 -17.27
CA SER A 212 -13.26 29.74 -18.20
C SER A 212 -13.40 30.77 -19.32
N SER A 213 -13.42 30.33 -20.58
CA SER A 213 -13.79 31.16 -21.72
C SER A 213 -14.15 30.31 -22.95
N ASN A 214 -15.40 30.40 -23.41
CA ASN A 214 -15.78 29.98 -24.76
C ASN A 214 -15.53 31.13 -25.75
N ASN A 215 -14.75 30.90 -26.82
CA ASN A 215 -15.26 31.00 -28.21
C ASN A 215 -14.18 30.90 -29.30
N GLY A 216 -14.54 30.14 -30.35
CA GLY A 216 -14.09 30.15 -31.75
C GLY A 216 -12.80 30.86 -32.19
N GLY A 217 -11.84 30.07 -32.68
CA GLY A 217 -10.73 30.50 -33.55
C GLY A 217 -9.98 29.30 -34.13
N ASN A 218 -9.68 29.31 -35.44
CA ASN A 218 -9.03 28.18 -36.13
C ASN A 218 -7.67 27.81 -35.52
N CYS A 219 -7.44 26.51 -35.28
CA CYS A 219 -6.18 25.98 -34.78
C CYS A 219 -5.47 25.09 -35.84
N PRO A 220 -4.28 25.46 -36.33
CA PRO A 220 -3.43 24.55 -37.12
C PRO A 220 -2.72 23.54 -36.21
N LYS A 221 -2.58 22.29 -36.65
CA LYS A 221 -1.88 21.24 -35.91
C LYS A 221 -0.37 21.49 -35.91
N GLN A 222 0.26 21.58 -34.73
CA GLN A 222 1.73 21.49 -34.55
C GLN A 222 2.09 20.62 -33.33
N ASN A 223 3.30 20.06 -33.33
CA ASN A 223 3.73 19.02 -32.40
C ASN A 223 4.09 19.55 -30.99
N LEU A 224 3.64 18.83 -29.96
CA LEU A 224 4.02 19.07 -28.55
C LEU A 224 5.36 18.39 -28.20
N TYR A 225 6.46 18.81 -28.85
CA TYR A 225 7.82 18.31 -28.58
C TYR A 225 8.87 19.42 -28.73
N SER A 226 8.85 20.44 -27.85
CA SER A 226 9.84 21.54 -27.87
C SER A 226 10.07 22.29 -26.54
N LEU A 227 9.44 21.88 -25.42
CA LEU A 227 9.33 22.72 -24.20
C LEU A 227 10.37 22.44 -23.08
N PHE A 228 11.44 21.70 -23.34
CA PHE A 228 12.41 21.29 -22.30
C PHE A 228 13.91 21.48 -22.61
N TYR A 229 14.27 22.24 -23.67
CA TYR A 229 15.65 22.69 -23.87
C TYR A 229 15.67 24.15 -24.39
N PRO A 230 16.45 25.07 -23.78
CA PRO A 230 16.64 26.42 -24.31
C PRO A 230 17.63 26.42 -25.49
N ASN A 231 17.44 27.36 -26.43
CA ASN A 231 18.38 27.55 -27.55
C ASN A 231 19.72 28.15 -27.07
N PRO A 232 20.87 27.67 -27.58
CA PRO A 232 22.19 28.13 -27.14
C PRO A 232 22.65 29.39 -27.89
N THR A 233 22.09 30.56 -27.57
CA THR A 233 22.54 31.86 -28.10
C THR A 233 22.54 32.98 -27.06
N ASP A 234 23.32 32.83 -25.99
CA ASP A 234 24.12 33.94 -25.44
C ASP A 234 25.17 33.43 -24.45
N LEU A 235 26.46 33.65 -24.77
CA LEU A 235 27.59 33.45 -23.86
C LEU A 235 28.63 34.54 -24.12
N SER A 236 28.78 35.46 -23.17
CA SER A 236 29.93 36.35 -23.08
C SER A 236 30.36 36.47 -21.62
N GLY A 237 31.64 36.18 -21.34
CA GLY A 237 32.24 36.38 -20.00
C GLY A 237 32.71 35.13 -19.24
N CYS A 238 33.57 34.29 -19.83
CA CYS A 238 34.60 33.55 -19.06
C CYS A 238 35.85 33.27 -19.93
N PRO A 239 37.02 33.03 -19.33
CA PRO A 239 38.30 33.07 -20.05
C PRO A 239 38.56 31.87 -20.98
N SER A 240 39.34 32.13 -22.03
CA SER A 240 39.90 31.12 -22.93
C SER A 240 41.15 30.46 -22.34
N ASP A 241 41.07 29.18 -22.00
CA ASP A 241 42.24 28.27 -21.90
C ASP A 241 41.75 26.81 -21.81
N LEU A 242 41.38 26.20 -22.96
CA LEU A 242 41.32 24.74 -23.23
C LEU A 242 40.65 24.46 -24.60
N LEU A 243 41.28 24.86 -25.71
CA LEU A 243 40.88 24.47 -27.07
C LEU A 243 42.10 24.08 -27.92
N SER A 244 42.58 22.85 -27.74
CA SER A 244 43.46 22.19 -28.71
C SER A 244 43.42 20.67 -28.58
N HIS A 245 42.44 20.03 -29.24
CA HIS A 245 42.66 18.81 -30.03
C HIS A 245 41.45 18.59 -30.94
N GLU A 246 41.69 18.59 -32.25
CA GLU A 246 40.67 18.47 -33.29
C GLU A 246 40.16 17.03 -33.40
N ALA A 247 38.85 16.86 -33.57
CA ALA A 247 38.26 15.57 -33.90
C ALA A 247 38.35 15.36 -35.42
N ASN A 248 39.11 14.36 -35.86
CA ASN A 248 39.11 13.94 -37.26
C ASN A 248 37.75 13.31 -37.61
N GLU A 249 37.02 13.93 -38.54
CA GLU A 249 35.89 13.28 -39.21
C GLU A 249 36.42 12.24 -40.21
N THR A 250 36.20 10.95 -39.92
CA THR A 250 36.36 9.88 -40.91
C THR A 250 35.17 8.93 -40.85
N ASP A 251 34.42 8.91 -41.94
CA ASP A 251 33.41 7.93 -42.37
C ASP A 251 33.31 6.61 -41.57
N ASP A 252 32.16 6.41 -40.92
CA ASP A 252 31.61 5.07 -40.66
C ASP A 252 30.08 5.11 -40.79
N THR A 253 29.60 5.32 -42.03
CA THR A 253 28.17 5.19 -42.36
C THR A 253 27.68 3.74 -42.50
N ARG A 254 28.41 2.77 -41.93
CA ARG A 254 27.96 1.37 -41.83
C ARG A 254 26.66 1.27 -41.04
N SER A 255 25.68 0.65 -41.69
CA SER A 255 24.40 0.18 -41.16
C SER A 255 24.35 0.05 -39.62
N MET A 256 23.62 0.95 -38.95
CA MET A 256 23.33 0.88 -37.49
C MET A 256 22.40 -0.29 -37.11
N THR A 257 22.27 -1.28 -38.00
CA THR A 257 21.27 -2.34 -37.93
C THR A 257 21.73 -3.48 -37.04
N THR A 258 20.93 -3.74 -36.01
CA THR A 258 20.99 -4.93 -35.15
C THR A 258 20.02 -5.97 -35.69
N LEU A 259 20.49 -7.18 -35.96
CA LEU A 259 19.62 -8.30 -36.36
C LEU A 259 19.18 -9.08 -35.14
N LEU A 260 17.87 -9.16 -34.91
CA LEU A 260 17.26 -10.00 -33.88
C LEU A 260 16.67 -11.26 -34.53
N ILE A 261 17.24 -12.42 -34.22
CA ILE A 261 16.69 -13.72 -34.62
C ILE A 261 15.65 -14.16 -33.58
N ASP A 262 14.37 -14.19 -33.97
CA ASP A 262 13.22 -14.64 -33.19
C ASP A 262 13.11 -16.17 -33.19
N ASN A 263 13.32 -16.81 -32.04
CA ASN A 263 13.13 -18.25 -31.84
C ASN A 263 11.70 -18.56 -31.32
N TYR A 264 10.70 -17.79 -31.74
CA TYR A 264 9.28 -17.96 -31.41
C TYR A 264 8.95 -17.83 -29.91
N ASP A 265 9.69 -17.01 -29.15
CA ASP A 265 9.32 -16.70 -27.76
C ASP A 265 8.17 -15.68 -27.65
N SER A 266 7.39 -15.80 -26.57
CA SER A 266 6.27 -14.89 -26.27
C SER A 266 6.71 -13.47 -25.86
N PHE A 267 8.00 -13.24 -25.62
CA PHE A 267 8.56 -11.97 -25.14
C PHE A 267 9.67 -11.41 -26.04
N THR A 268 9.89 -11.92 -27.25
CA THR A 268 10.87 -11.34 -28.22
C THR A 268 10.64 -9.84 -28.46
N TYR A 269 9.40 -9.36 -28.37
CA TYR A 269 9.08 -7.92 -28.45
C TYR A 269 9.71 -7.08 -27.31
N ASN A 270 9.92 -7.66 -26.12
CA ASN A 270 10.61 -6.98 -25.02
C ASN A 270 12.11 -6.83 -25.33
N VAL A 271 12.74 -7.85 -25.96
CA VAL A 271 14.13 -7.79 -26.43
C VAL A 271 14.27 -6.69 -27.49
N TYR A 272 13.38 -6.67 -28.48
CA TYR A 272 13.28 -5.60 -29.48
C TYR A 272 13.14 -4.21 -28.81
N GLN A 273 12.21 -4.06 -27.87
CA GLN A 273 12.00 -2.81 -27.14
C GLN A 273 13.25 -2.37 -26.37
N TYR A 274 13.93 -3.27 -25.66
CA TYR A 274 15.14 -2.93 -24.92
C TYR A 274 16.27 -2.47 -25.84
N LEU A 275 16.46 -3.14 -26.98
CA LEU A 275 17.45 -2.76 -28.00
C LEU A 275 17.14 -1.37 -28.58
N SER A 276 15.89 -1.12 -29.02
CA SER A 276 15.48 0.19 -29.56
C SER A 276 15.51 1.30 -28.51
N CYS A 277 15.18 1.01 -27.25
CA CYS A 277 15.33 1.96 -26.14
C CYS A 277 16.80 2.29 -25.81
N GLN A 278 17.78 1.53 -26.30
CA GLN A 278 19.22 1.88 -26.24
C GLN A 278 19.75 2.37 -27.60
N GLY A 279 18.87 2.76 -28.53
CA GLY A 279 19.23 3.42 -29.80
C GLY A 279 19.51 2.49 -30.98
N ALA A 280 19.29 1.17 -30.86
CA ALA A 280 19.48 0.25 -31.97
C ALA A 280 18.37 0.36 -33.04
N ASN A 281 18.75 0.40 -34.31
CA ASN A 281 17.85 0.10 -35.42
C ASN A 281 17.70 -1.43 -35.51
N VAL A 282 16.55 -2.00 -35.14
CA VAL A 282 16.40 -3.45 -35.01
C VAL A 282 15.59 -4.03 -36.16
N VAL A 283 16.19 -4.94 -36.91
CA VAL A 283 15.50 -5.77 -37.92
C VAL A 283 15.28 -7.15 -37.32
N VAL A 284 14.06 -7.68 -37.43
CA VAL A 284 13.65 -8.95 -36.79
C VAL A 284 13.27 -9.98 -37.84
N HIS A 285 13.93 -11.14 -37.81
CA HIS A 285 13.56 -12.31 -38.61
C HIS A 285 13.37 -13.52 -37.71
N ARG A 286 12.42 -14.39 -38.03
CA ARG A 286 12.29 -15.69 -37.35
C ARG A 286 13.40 -16.64 -37.76
N ASN A 287 13.72 -17.59 -36.89
CA ASN A 287 14.79 -18.57 -37.09
C ASN A 287 14.59 -19.53 -38.28
N ASP A 288 13.47 -19.43 -38.99
CA ASP A 288 13.09 -20.15 -40.21
C ASP A 288 12.62 -19.20 -41.34
N LYS A 289 12.94 -17.89 -41.25
CA LYS A 289 12.49 -16.82 -42.18
C LYS A 289 13.62 -15.85 -42.59
N ILE A 290 14.85 -16.33 -42.56
CA ILE A 290 16.03 -15.74 -43.21
C ILE A 290 17.10 -16.83 -43.39
N THR A 291 17.96 -16.69 -44.40
CA THR A 291 19.10 -17.58 -44.65
C THR A 291 20.43 -16.91 -44.31
N ILE A 292 21.50 -17.70 -44.15
CA ILE A 292 22.85 -17.19 -43.91
C ILE A 292 23.29 -16.18 -44.98
N SER A 293 22.97 -16.42 -46.26
CA SER A 293 23.33 -15.50 -47.35
C SER A 293 22.58 -14.17 -47.28
N GLU A 294 21.31 -14.18 -46.87
CA GLU A 294 20.55 -12.93 -46.65
C GLU A 294 21.09 -12.15 -45.45
N ILE A 295 21.60 -12.82 -44.41
CA ILE A 295 22.28 -12.14 -43.28
C ILE A 295 23.60 -11.52 -43.74
N GLU A 296 24.37 -12.18 -44.60
CA GLU A 296 25.60 -11.59 -45.18
C GLU A 296 25.29 -10.40 -46.09
N GLN A 297 24.16 -10.41 -46.81
CA GLN A 297 23.68 -9.28 -47.63
C GLN A 297 23.12 -8.12 -46.77
N LEU A 298 22.44 -8.42 -45.66
CA LEU A 298 21.94 -7.43 -44.70
C LEU A 298 23.07 -6.68 -43.98
N ALA A 299 24.25 -7.29 -43.89
CA ALA A 299 25.46 -6.76 -43.25
C ALA A 299 25.17 -6.12 -41.86
N PRO A 300 24.54 -6.85 -40.91
CA PRO A 300 24.19 -6.31 -39.61
C PRO A 300 25.44 -6.00 -38.78
N ARG A 301 25.39 -4.93 -37.98
CA ARG A 301 26.48 -4.51 -37.09
C ARG A 301 26.74 -5.53 -35.98
N ASN A 302 25.68 -6.17 -35.50
CA ASN A 302 25.70 -7.19 -34.46
C ASN A 302 24.41 -8.03 -34.54
N ILE A 303 24.43 -9.21 -33.92
CA ILE A 303 23.32 -10.16 -33.93
C ILE A 303 22.86 -10.48 -32.49
N VAL A 304 21.56 -10.52 -32.27
CA VAL A 304 20.95 -11.01 -31.02
C VAL A 304 20.15 -12.27 -31.33
N ILE A 305 20.46 -13.37 -30.65
CA ILE A 305 19.69 -14.61 -30.69
C ILE A 305 18.75 -14.60 -29.48
N SER A 306 17.46 -14.46 -29.75
CA SER A 306 16.40 -14.35 -28.72
C SER A 306 16.16 -15.64 -27.93
N PRO A 307 15.39 -15.58 -26.82
CA PRO A 307 14.80 -16.76 -26.20
C PRO A 307 13.91 -17.55 -27.17
N GLY A 308 13.60 -18.80 -26.81
CA GLY A 308 12.68 -19.65 -27.55
C GLY A 308 12.21 -20.85 -26.71
N PRO A 309 11.04 -21.44 -27.00
CA PRO A 309 10.60 -22.70 -26.40
C PRO A 309 11.24 -23.90 -27.11
N GLY A 310 11.46 -25.00 -26.38
CA GLY A 310 12.01 -26.24 -26.95
C GLY A 310 13.46 -26.49 -26.55
N HIS A 311 14.22 -27.18 -27.40
CA HIS A 311 15.63 -27.52 -27.21
C HIS A 311 16.48 -26.90 -28.34
N PRO A 312 17.67 -26.33 -28.05
CA PRO A 312 18.51 -25.68 -29.08
C PRO A 312 18.79 -26.58 -30.29
N SER A 313 19.03 -27.88 -30.09
CA SER A 313 19.32 -28.83 -31.17
C SER A 313 18.17 -29.12 -32.14
N THR A 314 16.91 -28.84 -31.76
CA THR A 314 15.71 -29.18 -32.55
C THR A 314 14.86 -27.97 -32.96
N ASP A 315 14.75 -26.95 -32.11
CA ASP A 315 13.74 -25.90 -32.26
C ASP A 315 14.32 -24.52 -32.63
N ALA A 316 15.65 -24.34 -32.55
CA ALA A 316 16.30 -23.05 -32.73
C ALA A 316 16.58 -22.64 -34.20
N GLY A 317 16.12 -23.42 -35.19
CA GLY A 317 16.27 -23.12 -36.62
C GLY A 317 17.73 -22.81 -37.00
N ILE A 318 17.92 -21.74 -37.79
CA ILE A 318 19.26 -21.29 -38.23
C ILE A 318 20.17 -20.81 -37.08
N SER A 319 19.65 -20.56 -35.87
CA SER A 319 20.39 -19.80 -34.83
C SER A 319 21.76 -20.40 -34.49
N ARG A 320 21.89 -21.73 -34.53
CA ARG A 320 23.16 -22.43 -34.29
C ARG A 320 24.15 -22.21 -35.44
N ASP A 321 23.69 -22.13 -36.68
CA ASP A 321 24.53 -21.89 -37.84
C ASP A 321 24.88 -20.41 -38.00
N VAL A 322 23.99 -19.49 -37.61
CA VAL A 322 24.30 -18.06 -37.45
C VAL A 322 25.46 -17.86 -36.47
N ILE A 323 25.43 -18.52 -35.31
CA ILE A 323 26.54 -18.45 -34.35
C ILE A 323 27.85 -18.99 -34.97
N LYS A 324 27.81 -20.14 -35.67
CA LYS A 324 29.00 -20.70 -36.37
C LYS A 324 29.57 -19.75 -37.44
N THR A 325 28.73 -19.13 -38.25
CA THR A 325 29.17 -18.35 -39.42
C THR A 325 29.61 -16.93 -39.08
N PHE A 326 29.08 -16.34 -38.00
CA PHE A 326 29.32 -14.93 -37.65
C PHE A 326 30.18 -14.72 -36.40
N ALA A 327 30.43 -15.76 -35.59
CA ALA A 327 31.43 -15.69 -34.51
C ALA A 327 32.80 -15.26 -35.05
N GLY A 328 33.47 -14.34 -34.36
CA GLY A 328 34.75 -13.78 -34.78
C GLY A 328 34.65 -12.72 -35.88
N ARG A 329 33.49 -12.55 -36.53
CA ARG A 329 33.25 -11.54 -37.57
C ARG A 329 32.50 -10.31 -37.04
N ILE A 330 31.49 -10.53 -36.19
CA ILE A 330 30.68 -9.46 -35.55
C ILE A 330 30.22 -9.88 -34.14
N PRO A 331 29.81 -8.93 -33.27
CA PRO A 331 29.27 -9.25 -31.95
C PRO A 331 27.97 -10.07 -31.99
N ILE A 332 27.87 -11.10 -31.14
CA ILE A 332 26.68 -11.92 -30.98
C ILE A 332 26.28 -12.03 -29.50
N LEU A 333 25.03 -11.66 -29.19
CA LEU A 333 24.41 -11.85 -27.87
C LEU A 333 23.40 -13.01 -27.92
N GLY A 334 23.51 -13.96 -27.00
CA GLY A 334 22.55 -15.05 -26.83
C GLY A 334 21.71 -14.89 -25.56
N ILE A 335 20.38 -14.91 -25.67
CA ILE A 335 19.49 -14.82 -24.51
C ILE A 335 18.70 -16.12 -24.35
N CYS A 336 18.75 -16.72 -23.16
CA CYS A 336 18.09 -17.98 -22.81
C CYS A 336 18.38 -19.11 -23.81
N MET A 337 17.47 -19.42 -24.75
CA MET A 337 17.76 -20.36 -25.85
C MET A 337 18.98 -19.93 -26.67
N GLY A 338 19.18 -18.64 -26.94
CA GLY A 338 20.37 -18.16 -27.67
C GLY A 338 21.68 -18.51 -26.96
N GLN A 339 21.71 -18.47 -25.62
CA GLN A 339 22.86 -18.89 -24.81
C GLN A 339 23.05 -20.42 -24.83
N GLN A 340 21.96 -21.17 -24.86
CA GLN A 340 21.98 -22.64 -24.99
C GLN A 340 22.48 -23.07 -26.39
N CYS A 341 22.10 -22.36 -27.46
CA CYS A 341 22.64 -22.54 -28.81
C CYS A 341 24.15 -22.33 -28.86
N MET A 342 24.67 -21.28 -28.21
CA MET A 342 26.12 -21.05 -28.07
C MET A 342 26.80 -22.22 -27.35
N TYR A 343 26.22 -22.72 -26.25
CA TYR A 343 26.77 -23.84 -25.49
C TYR A 343 26.91 -25.10 -26.36
N GLU A 344 25.88 -25.45 -27.14
CA GLU A 344 25.94 -26.59 -28.06
C GLU A 344 26.88 -26.38 -29.26
N VAL A 345 26.96 -25.18 -29.82
CA VAL A 345 27.80 -24.90 -31.00
C VAL A 345 29.28 -25.17 -30.73
N TYR A 346 29.74 -24.91 -29.50
CA TYR A 346 31.09 -25.24 -29.05
C TYR A 346 31.21 -26.65 -28.42
N GLY A 347 30.18 -27.51 -28.54
CA GLY A 347 30.22 -28.92 -28.14
C GLY A 347 29.76 -29.23 -26.72
N GLY A 348 29.20 -28.25 -25.99
CA GLY A 348 28.70 -28.43 -24.63
C GLY A 348 27.29 -29.03 -24.59
N THR A 349 26.96 -29.76 -23.52
CA THR A 349 25.63 -30.37 -23.36
C THR A 349 24.65 -29.43 -22.66
N VAL A 350 23.48 -29.22 -23.26
CA VAL A 350 22.32 -28.60 -22.62
C VAL A 350 21.43 -29.72 -22.06
N SER A 351 20.97 -29.58 -20.80
CA SER A 351 20.12 -30.58 -20.16
C SER A 351 19.28 -29.97 -19.02
N TYR A 352 18.50 -30.78 -18.32
CA TYR A 352 17.60 -30.34 -17.27
C TYR A 352 18.32 -29.63 -16.11
N ALA A 353 17.91 -28.41 -15.79
CA ALA A 353 18.60 -27.49 -14.87
C ALA A 353 18.35 -27.77 -13.37
N GLY A 354 17.98 -29.00 -13.00
CA GLY A 354 17.60 -29.41 -11.64
C GLY A 354 16.22 -28.92 -11.19
N ASP A 355 15.86 -27.68 -11.51
CA ASP A 355 14.64 -27.02 -11.05
C ASP A 355 13.86 -26.38 -12.22
N ILE A 356 12.52 -26.49 -12.23
CA ILE A 356 11.67 -25.81 -13.22
C ILE A 356 11.44 -24.37 -12.74
N VAL A 357 12.00 -23.40 -13.48
CA VAL A 357 11.99 -21.99 -13.08
C VAL A 357 11.34 -21.12 -14.16
N HIS A 358 10.04 -20.84 -13.99
CA HIS A 358 9.31 -19.86 -14.80
C HIS A 358 8.94 -18.62 -13.97
N GLY A 359 9.41 -17.45 -14.39
CA GLY A 359 9.05 -16.16 -13.79
C GLY A 359 9.58 -15.92 -12.38
N LYS A 360 10.60 -16.66 -11.93
CA LYS A 360 11.29 -16.39 -10.66
C LYS A 360 12.55 -15.57 -10.94
N ALA A 361 12.89 -14.66 -10.04
CA ALA A 361 14.20 -14.00 -10.03
C ALA A 361 15.22 -14.82 -9.22
N SER A 362 16.49 -14.78 -9.59
CA SER A 362 17.62 -15.38 -8.83
C SER A 362 18.79 -14.40 -8.78
N ARG A 363 19.64 -14.49 -7.75
CA ARG A 363 20.88 -13.70 -7.70
C ARG A 363 21.95 -14.31 -8.58
N ILE A 364 22.75 -13.47 -9.23
CA ILE A 364 23.97 -13.90 -9.92
C ILE A 364 25.22 -13.20 -9.42
N LYS A 365 26.29 -13.98 -9.28
CA LYS A 365 27.68 -13.50 -9.28
C LYS A 365 28.14 -13.45 -10.73
N HIS A 366 28.90 -12.43 -11.11
CA HIS A 366 29.43 -12.30 -12.47
C HIS A 366 30.85 -11.75 -12.49
N ASP A 367 31.52 -11.73 -13.64
CA ASP A 367 32.92 -11.31 -13.74
C ASP A 367 33.14 -9.78 -13.84
N ASN A 368 32.08 -9.02 -14.17
CA ASN A 368 32.10 -7.57 -14.39
C ASN A 368 32.92 -7.15 -15.64
N ARG A 369 32.93 -8.00 -16.67
CA ARG A 369 33.52 -7.75 -18.00
C ARG A 369 32.45 -7.98 -19.08
N GLY A 370 32.76 -7.66 -20.33
CA GLY A 370 31.82 -7.88 -21.45
C GLY A 370 30.50 -7.14 -21.21
N ILE A 371 29.38 -7.82 -21.44
CA ILE A 371 28.04 -7.27 -21.15
C ILE A 371 27.82 -6.95 -19.66
N PHE A 372 28.58 -7.56 -18.74
CA PHE A 372 28.47 -7.32 -17.30
C PHE A 372 29.29 -6.10 -16.81
N ARG A 373 30.01 -5.40 -17.68
CA ARG A 373 30.87 -4.26 -17.28
C ARG A 373 30.04 -3.14 -16.63
N GLY A 374 30.36 -2.80 -15.38
CA GLY A 374 29.64 -1.79 -14.61
C GLY A 374 28.33 -2.27 -13.98
N VAL A 375 27.96 -3.54 -14.14
CA VAL A 375 26.79 -4.13 -13.46
C VAL A 375 27.14 -4.40 -11.99
N PRO A 376 26.26 -4.09 -11.02
CA PRO A 376 26.47 -4.44 -9.62
C PRO A 376 26.35 -5.95 -9.34
N GLN A 377 27.30 -6.48 -8.57
CA GLN A 377 27.34 -7.89 -8.15
C GLN A 377 26.12 -8.31 -7.32
N ASN A 378 25.70 -9.57 -7.46
CA ASN A 378 24.51 -10.17 -6.82
C ASN A 378 23.17 -9.63 -7.38
N ASN A 379 23.20 -9.07 -8.59
CA ASN A 379 22.05 -8.67 -9.41
C ASN A 379 20.94 -9.74 -9.41
N MET A 380 19.68 -9.31 -9.22
CA MET A 380 18.49 -10.15 -9.39
C MET A 380 18.11 -10.26 -10.87
N VAL A 381 18.14 -11.47 -11.43
CA VAL A 381 17.82 -11.74 -12.85
C VAL A 381 16.67 -12.72 -13.03
N THR A 382 15.80 -12.51 -14.02
CA THR A 382 14.61 -13.35 -14.24
C THR A 382 14.91 -14.61 -15.05
N ARG A 383 14.41 -15.75 -14.58
CA ARG A 383 14.57 -17.08 -15.18
C ARG A 383 13.23 -17.60 -15.71
N TYR A 384 13.23 -18.11 -16.94
CA TYR A 384 12.08 -18.79 -17.57
C TYR A 384 12.38 -20.21 -18.09
N HIS A 385 13.52 -20.78 -17.70
CA HIS A 385 14.09 -22.00 -18.25
C HIS A 385 13.91 -23.23 -17.34
N SER A 386 13.79 -24.41 -17.97
CA SER A 386 13.92 -25.74 -17.35
C SER A 386 15.20 -26.48 -17.81
N LEU A 387 15.88 -25.95 -18.83
CA LEU A 387 17.14 -26.46 -19.38
C LEU A 387 18.28 -25.48 -19.08
N ALA A 388 19.51 -25.96 -18.98
CA ALA A 388 20.72 -25.13 -18.88
C ALA A 388 21.96 -25.88 -19.43
N GLY A 389 23.04 -25.15 -19.71
CA GLY A 389 24.34 -25.74 -20.00
C GLY A 389 24.90 -26.49 -18.78
N MET A 390 25.34 -27.74 -18.97
CA MET A 390 25.85 -28.60 -17.90
C MET A 390 27.31 -28.27 -17.57
N PRO A 391 27.67 -27.94 -16.31
CA PRO A 391 29.04 -27.57 -15.93
C PRO A 391 30.09 -28.66 -16.20
N SER A 392 29.69 -29.93 -16.17
CA SER A 392 30.55 -31.09 -16.49
C SER A 392 30.95 -31.19 -17.96
N THR A 393 30.32 -30.43 -18.84
CA THR A 393 30.60 -30.38 -20.29
C THR A 393 30.74 -28.93 -20.78
N LEU A 394 31.33 -28.06 -19.96
CA LEU A 394 31.70 -26.70 -20.37
C LEU A 394 32.83 -26.78 -21.43
N PRO A 395 32.64 -26.26 -22.66
CA PRO A 395 33.68 -26.29 -23.70
C PRO A 395 34.92 -25.45 -23.36
N ASP A 396 36.10 -25.93 -23.77
CA ASP A 396 37.37 -25.19 -23.62
C ASP A 396 37.38 -23.85 -24.35
N ALA A 397 36.57 -23.66 -25.40
CA ALA A 397 36.40 -22.39 -26.09
C ALA A 397 35.64 -21.32 -25.27
N LEU A 398 34.89 -21.76 -24.24
CA LEU A 398 34.03 -20.92 -23.43
C LEU A 398 34.58 -20.70 -22.01
N GLU A 399 34.21 -19.57 -21.41
CA GLU A 399 34.34 -19.27 -19.98
C GLU A 399 32.97 -18.95 -19.37
N VAL A 400 32.80 -19.22 -18.08
CA VAL A 400 31.57 -18.91 -17.33
C VAL A 400 31.69 -17.50 -16.78
N THR A 401 30.81 -16.60 -17.24
CA THR A 401 30.82 -15.18 -16.86
C THR A 401 29.81 -14.81 -15.80
N ALA A 402 28.80 -15.67 -15.56
CA ALA A 402 27.91 -15.56 -14.41
C ALA A 402 27.39 -16.91 -13.88
N THR A 403 27.15 -16.99 -12.57
CA THR A 403 26.58 -18.15 -11.88
C THR A 403 25.59 -17.74 -10.78
N THR A 404 24.67 -18.64 -10.45
CA THR A 404 23.87 -18.58 -9.21
C THR A 404 24.67 -19.07 -7.99
N ASP A 405 24.14 -18.85 -6.78
CA ASP A 405 24.69 -19.40 -5.54
C ASP A 405 24.67 -20.95 -5.50
N ASP A 406 23.71 -21.58 -6.16
CA ASP A 406 23.59 -23.04 -6.35
C ASP A 406 24.41 -23.58 -7.55
N GLY A 407 25.22 -22.73 -8.20
CA GLY A 407 26.23 -23.15 -9.19
C GLY A 407 25.71 -23.35 -10.62
N ILE A 408 24.42 -23.05 -10.89
CA ILE A 408 23.88 -23.06 -12.26
C ILE A 408 24.57 -21.94 -13.06
N ILE A 409 25.05 -22.29 -14.27
CA ILE A 409 25.66 -21.36 -15.23
C ILE A 409 24.57 -20.41 -15.75
N MET A 410 24.77 -19.12 -15.49
CA MET A 410 23.85 -18.05 -15.85
C MET A 410 24.38 -17.11 -16.94
N GLY A 411 25.69 -17.14 -17.19
CA GLY A 411 26.35 -16.39 -18.26
C GLY A 411 27.58 -17.14 -18.77
N ILE A 412 27.81 -17.08 -20.08
CA ILE A 412 28.97 -17.67 -20.77
C ILE A 412 29.54 -16.68 -21.78
N ARG A 413 30.83 -16.80 -22.09
CA ARG A 413 31.51 -16.01 -23.12
C ARG A 413 32.53 -16.86 -23.86
N HIS A 414 32.73 -16.63 -25.14
CA HIS A 414 33.85 -17.21 -25.89
C HIS A 414 35.15 -16.45 -25.58
N LYS A 415 36.26 -17.17 -25.41
CA LYS A 415 37.51 -16.58 -24.89
C LYS A 415 38.20 -15.60 -25.85
N GLU A 416 37.91 -15.67 -27.14
CA GLU A 416 38.53 -14.88 -28.22
C GLU A 416 37.52 -13.96 -28.92
N TYR A 417 36.49 -14.55 -29.55
CA TYR A 417 35.40 -13.84 -30.23
C TYR A 417 34.40 -13.13 -29.30
N THR A 418 33.79 -12.03 -29.76
CA THR A 418 32.70 -11.29 -29.10
C THR A 418 31.36 -12.03 -29.12
N VAL A 419 31.35 -13.25 -28.60
CA VAL A 419 30.19 -14.11 -28.45
C VAL A 419 29.95 -14.27 -26.95
N GLU A 420 28.87 -13.66 -26.45
CA GLU A 420 28.50 -13.70 -25.03
C GLU A 420 27.01 -14.01 -24.89
N GLY A 421 26.62 -14.74 -23.84
CA GLY A 421 25.23 -15.14 -23.66
C GLY A 421 24.83 -15.32 -22.22
N VAL A 422 23.54 -15.15 -21.95
CA VAL A 422 22.91 -15.22 -20.63
C VAL A 422 21.75 -16.20 -20.61
N GLN A 423 21.67 -17.03 -19.56
CA GLN A 423 20.56 -17.99 -19.38
C GLN A 423 19.28 -17.29 -18.86
N PHE A 424 19.43 -16.11 -18.28
CA PHE A 424 18.34 -15.25 -17.81
C PHE A 424 17.90 -14.26 -18.89
N HIS A 425 16.83 -13.52 -18.58
CA HIS A 425 16.17 -12.58 -19.48
C HIS A 425 16.45 -11.11 -19.07
N PRO A 426 17.46 -10.43 -19.66
CA PRO A 426 17.76 -9.03 -19.34
C PRO A 426 16.64 -8.06 -19.75
N GLU A 427 15.78 -8.44 -20.70
CA GLU A 427 14.59 -7.69 -21.12
C GLU A 427 13.41 -7.80 -20.15
N SER A 428 13.54 -8.62 -19.10
CA SER A 428 12.47 -8.85 -18.12
C SER A 428 12.43 -7.75 -17.05
N ILE A 429 11.22 -7.28 -16.72
CA ILE A 429 10.97 -6.22 -15.71
C ILE A 429 11.47 -6.56 -14.29
N LEU A 430 11.77 -7.84 -13.99
CA LEU A 430 12.36 -8.28 -12.71
C LEU A 430 13.88 -8.54 -12.80
N CYS A 431 14.52 -8.17 -13.92
CA CYS A 431 15.96 -8.22 -14.09
C CYS A 431 16.57 -6.83 -13.81
N GLU A 432 17.38 -6.72 -12.76
CA GLU A 432 18.10 -5.48 -12.46
C GLU A 432 19.17 -5.22 -13.55
N HIS A 433 19.41 -3.96 -13.90
CA HIS A 433 20.44 -3.52 -14.86
C HIS A 433 20.38 -4.13 -16.28
N GLY A 434 19.26 -4.70 -16.70
CA GLY A 434 19.10 -5.28 -18.04
C GLY A 434 19.42 -4.31 -19.19
N HIS A 435 18.96 -3.07 -19.11
CA HIS A 435 19.33 -2.00 -20.06
C HIS A 435 20.85 -1.76 -20.11
N THR A 436 21.55 -1.81 -18.97
CA THR A 436 23.02 -1.68 -18.92
C THR A 436 23.71 -2.81 -19.68
N MET A 437 23.25 -4.06 -19.52
CA MET A 437 23.81 -5.20 -20.25
C MET A 437 23.60 -5.08 -21.77
N ILE A 438 22.39 -4.68 -22.19
CA ILE A 438 22.06 -4.45 -23.60
C ILE A 438 22.87 -3.28 -24.18
N ASN A 439 23.04 -2.18 -23.44
CA ASN A 439 23.90 -1.07 -23.85
C ASN A 439 25.38 -1.47 -23.95
N ASN A 440 25.89 -2.29 -23.02
CA ASN A 440 27.26 -2.79 -23.09
C ASN A 440 27.48 -3.64 -24.35
N PHE A 441 26.53 -4.51 -24.70
CA PHE A 441 26.56 -5.27 -25.96
C PHE A 441 26.51 -4.36 -27.20
N LEU A 442 25.57 -3.41 -27.24
CA LEU A 442 25.40 -2.47 -28.36
C LEU A 442 26.58 -1.50 -28.53
N ASN A 443 27.49 -1.41 -27.56
CA ASN A 443 28.74 -0.66 -27.65
C ASN A 443 29.94 -1.47 -28.16
N LEU A 444 29.79 -2.78 -28.40
CA LEU A 444 30.78 -3.57 -29.12
C LEU A 444 30.83 -3.19 -30.61
N ARG A 445 31.98 -3.39 -31.25
CA ARG A 445 32.29 -2.92 -32.62
C ARG A 445 32.90 -4.00 -33.51
N GLY A 446 33.99 -4.63 -33.07
CA GLY A 446 34.65 -5.72 -33.80
C GLY A 446 34.19 -7.11 -33.39
N GLY A 447 34.64 -8.15 -34.10
CA GLY A 447 34.27 -9.56 -33.89
C GLY A 447 35.06 -10.30 -32.80
N THR A 448 36.14 -9.70 -32.30
CA THR A 448 37.05 -10.24 -31.27
C THR A 448 37.14 -9.33 -30.05
N TRP A 449 37.53 -9.86 -28.88
CA TRP A 449 37.76 -9.03 -27.69
C TRP A 449 38.96 -8.09 -27.83
N GLU A 450 39.89 -8.35 -28.76
CA GLU A 450 41.02 -7.46 -29.07
C GLU A 450 40.57 -6.15 -29.71
N GLU A 451 39.59 -6.22 -30.61
CA GLU A 451 38.92 -5.04 -31.20
C GLU A 451 38.00 -4.31 -30.20
N ASN A 452 37.76 -4.89 -29.02
CA ASN A 452 36.82 -4.41 -28.02
C ASN A 452 37.46 -4.24 -26.62
N PRO A 453 38.58 -3.49 -26.47
CA PRO A 453 39.24 -3.30 -25.17
C PRO A 453 38.34 -2.61 -24.14
N GLY A 454 37.36 -1.82 -24.61
CA GLY A 454 36.28 -1.25 -23.81
C GLY A 454 35.41 -2.29 -23.08
N ALA A 455 35.41 -3.56 -23.49
CA ALA A 455 34.71 -4.64 -22.80
C ALA A 455 35.45 -5.10 -21.52
N GLY A 456 36.75 -4.86 -21.39
CA GLY A 456 37.55 -5.26 -20.21
C GLY A 456 37.77 -6.76 -20.06
N VAL A 457 37.49 -7.57 -21.10
CA VAL A 457 37.67 -9.03 -21.10
C VAL A 457 39.16 -9.41 -21.04
N LEU A 458 39.97 -8.79 -21.90
CA LEU A 458 41.41 -9.02 -22.02
C LEU A 458 42.20 -8.18 -20.99
N SER A 459 42.28 -8.67 -19.76
CA SER A 459 43.16 -8.11 -18.74
C SER A 459 44.59 -8.66 -18.89
N ASN A 460 45.55 -7.81 -19.26
CA ASN A 460 46.96 -8.19 -19.44
C ASN A 460 47.54 -8.99 -18.26
N LYS A 461 48.28 -10.06 -18.59
CA LYS A 461 49.28 -10.64 -17.69
C LYS A 461 50.30 -9.54 -17.34
N LEU A 462 50.84 -9.58 -16.11
CA LEU A 462 51.71 -8.56 -15.48
C LEU A 462 50.98 -7.33 -14.89
N ARG A 463 50.55 -7.47 -13.62
CA ARG A 463 50.64 -6.34 -12.68
C ARG A 463 51.01 -6.81 -11.27
N ALA A 464 52.25 -7.28 -11.12
CA ALA A 464 52.92 -7.21 -9.83
C ALA A 464 53.10 -5.72 -9.45
N GLN A 465 53.03 -5.43 -8.16
CA GLN A 465 53.26 -4.11 -7.56
C GLN A 465 54.12 -4.29 -6.29
N PRO A 466 54.90 -3.27 -5.86
CA PRO A 466 56.30 -3.53 -5.53
C PRO A 466 56.59 -3.64 -4.03
N LYS A 467 57.82 -4.06 -3.70
CA LYS A 467 58.40 -3.85 -2.36
C LYS A 467 58.57 -2.34 -2.11
N PRO A 468 58.21 -1.81 -0.93
CA PRO A 468 58.66 -0.50 -0.51
C PRO A 468 60.16 -0.54 -0.15
N SER A 469 60.89 0.51 -0.53
CA SER A 469 62.22 0.82 0.00
C SER A 469 62.12 1.71 1.25
N SER A 470 63.20 1.78 2.02
CA SER A 470 63.24 2.34 3.38
C SER A 470 63.41 3.86 3.45
N ASN A 471 63.06 4.40 4.63
CA ASN A 471 63.28 5.79 5.12
C ASN A 471 62.39 6.85 4.44
N GLU A 472 61.78 7.81 5.16
CA GLU A 472 61.77 8.16 6.59
C GLU A 472 60.50 9.01 6.91
N SER A 473 60.06 9.26 8.16
CA SER A 473 60.61 8.87 9.46
C SER A 473 59.55 8.33 10.44
N GLN A 474 58.95 9.17 11.31
CA GLN A 474 58.06 8.76 12.42
C GLN A 474 56.96 9.80 12.75
N LEU A 475 55.82 9.30 13.24
CA LEU A 475 55.06 9.90 14.34
C LEU A 475 54.27 8.77 15.02
N ASP A 476 54.47 8.57 16.33
CA ASP A 476 54.02 7.35 17.04
C ASP A 476 52.53 7.34 17.39
N LEU A 477 51.88 6.21 17.09
CA LEU A 477 50.76 5.66 17.88
C LEU A 477 51.03 4.16 18.08
N SER A 478 50.82 3.66 19.31
CA SER A 478 51.48 2.45 19.79
C SER A 478 50.92 1.13 19.22
N GLU A 479 51.82 0.16 19.01
CA GLU A 479 51.57 -1.11 18.31
C GLU A 479 50.54 -2.04 18.96
N GLN A 480 50.04 -1.74 20.17
CA GLN A 480 49.10 -2.58 20.91
C GLN A 480 47.71 -2.71 20.24
N GLN A 481 47.34 -1.82 19.31
CA GLN A 481 46.05 -1.90 18.61
C GLN A 481 46.04 -2.77 17.34
N GLN A 482 47.20 -3.17 16.78
CA GLN A 482 47.24 -3.87 15.49
C GLN A 482 47.22 -5.41 15.56
N GLN A 483 47.32 -6.03 16.75
CA GLN A 483 47.36 -7.50 16.88
C GLN A 483 45.99 -8.19 17.05
N GLN A 484 44.85 -7.50 16.85
CA GLN A 484 43.52 -8.02 17.22
C GLN A 484 42.50 -8.25 16.10
N LEU A 485 42.86 -8.07 14.80
CA LEU A 485 41.92 -8.24 13.67
C LEU A 485 42.37 -9.24 12.60
N THR A 486 42.68 -10.46 13.02
CA THR A 486 42.71 -11.65 12.14
C THR A 486 41.36 -12.38 12.18
N ALA A 487 40.35 -11.93 11.41
CA ALA A 487 39.02 -12.55 11.43
C ALA A 487 38.22 -12.44 10.10
N ALA A 488 37.63 -13.58 9.73
CA ALA A 488 36.33 -13.79 9.05
C ALA A 488 35.89 -12.94 7.82
N ALA A 489 34.91 -13.50 7.09
CA ALA A 489 34.11 -12.69 6.15
C ALA A 489 33.29 -11.63 6.94
N PRO A 490 33.14 -10.40 6.43
CA PRO A 490 32.54 -9.31 7.20
C PRO A 490 31.08 -9.59 7.56
N SER A 491 30.75 -9.37 8.84
CA SER A 491 29.42 -9.65 9.39
C SER A 491 28.32 -8.88 8.63
N ILE A 492 27.09 -9.39 8.68
CA ILE A 492 25.94 -8.69 8.09
C ILE A 492 25.77 -7.26 8.62
N LEU A 493 26.04 -7.04 9.92
CA LEU A 493 26.00 -5.73 10.55
C LEU A 493 27.04 -4.77 9.93
N THR A 494 28.27 -5.26 9.72
CA THR A 494 29.34 -4.54 9.00
C THR A 494 28.94 -4.20 7.56
N ARG A 495 28.29 -5.14 6.86
CA ARG A 495 27.81 -4.94 5.48
C ARG A 495 26.68 -3.91 5.40
N ILE A 496 25.82 -3.84 6.42
CA ILE A 496 24.76 -2.83 6.55
C ILE A 496 25.39 -1.45 6.82
N TYR A 497 26.29 -1.34 7.81
CA TYR A 497 27.03 -0.10 8.12
C TYR A 497 27.69 0.53 6.88
N SER A 498 28.50 -0.26 6.17
CA SER A 498 29.22 0.15 4.96
C SER A 498 28.33 0.48 3.75
N GLN A 499 27.05 0.08 3.78
CA GLN A 499 26.05 0.52 2.80
C GLN A 499 25.39 1.83 3.24
N ARG A 500 24.98 1.95 4.51
CA ARG A 500 24.27 3.15 4.99
C ARG A 500 25.12 4.41 4.90
N LEU A 501 26.43 4.32 5.11
CA LEU A 501 27.35 5.44 4.83
C LEU A 501 27.26 5.94 3.38
N LYS A 502 27.11 5.03 2.41
CA LYS A 502 26.96 5.37 0.98
C LYS A 502 25.57 5.91 0.66
N ASP A 503 24.53 5.31 1.23
CA ASP A 503 23.15 5.76 1.06
C ASP A 503 22.96 7.18 1.63
N VAL A 504 23.56 7.46 2.79
CA VAL A 504 23.54 8.79 3.44
C VAL A 504 24.34 9.80 2.62
N GLN A 505 25.52 9.44 2.11
CA GLN A 505 26.30 10.35 1.27
C GLN A 505 25.55 10.69 -0.02
N ALA A 506 24.94 9.70 -0.68
CA ALA A 506 24.12 9.93 -1.87
C ALA A 506 22.87 10.79 -1.56
N ALA A 507 22.24 10.63 -0.39
CA ALA A 507 21.11 11.46 0.03
C ALA A 507 21.50 12.93 0.26
N LYS A 508 22.65 13.17 0.92
CA LYS A 508 23.21 14.52 1.14
C LYS A 508 23.52 15.29 -0.15
N GLU A 509 23.69 14.59 -1.26
CA GLU A 509 23.98 15.16 -2.60
C GLU A 509 22.70 15.53 -3.39
N ILE A 510 21.51 15.14 -2.92
CA ILE A 510 20.24 15.46 -3.59
C ILE A 510 19.82 16.90 -3.27
N PRO A 511 19.58 17.77 -4.28
CA PRO A 511 19.08 19.13 -4.05
C PRO A 511 17.76 19.17 -3.27
N GLY A 512 17.67 20.03 -2.25
CA GLY A 512 16.52 20.06 -1.33
C GLY A 512 16.55 18.98 -0.23
N GLN A 513 17.52 18.08 -0.27
CA GLN A 513 17.84 17.12 0.80
C GLN A 513 19.29 17.29 1.30
N THR A 514 19.99 18.36 0.92
CA THR A 514 21.31 18.65 1.49
C THR A 514 21.20 18.92 3.00
N PRO A 515 22.26 18.72 3.81
CA PRO A 515 22.21 19.04 5.24
C PRO A 515 21.73 20.47 5.53
N GLU A 516 22.16 21.45 4.73
CA GLU A 516 21.76 22.84 4.85
C GLU A 516 20.27 23.04 4.52
N ASP A 517 19.74 22.34 3.51
CA ASP A 517 18.32 22.38 3.16
C ASP A 517 17.44 21.73 4.22
N LEU A 518 17.88 20.62 4.82
CA LEU A 518 17.18 20.02 5.96
C LEU A 518 17.18 20.97 7.18
N GLU A 519 18.27 21.68 7.45
CA GLU A 519 18.28 22.70 8.50
C GLU A 519 17.36 23.89 8.16
N LYS A 520 17.31 24.35 6.89
CA LYS A 520 16.33 25.37 6.44
C LYS A 520 14.90 24.88 6.68
N LEU A 521 14.58 23.65 6.32
CA LEU A 521 13.26 23.04 6.54
C LEU A 521 12.90 22.94 8.04
N LEU A 522 13.88 22.70 8.91
CA LEU A 522 13.68 22.73 10.37
C LEU A 522 13.48 24.16 10.90
N ARG A 523 14.24 25.15 10.40
CA ARG A 523 14.07 26.59 10.72
C ARG A 523 12.74 27.15 10.21
N LEU A 524 12.22 26.61 9.10
CA LEU A 524 10.86 26.84 8.59
C LEU A 524 9.79 26.02 9.34
N HIS A 525 10.18 25.30 10.41
CA HIS A 525 9.32 24.49 11.28
C HIS A 525 8.43 23.47 10.56
N THR A 526 8.86 22.97 9.39
CA THR A 526 8.11 21.97 8.61
C THR A 526 8.03 20.59 9.29
N ALA A 527 8.85 20.34 10.30
CA ALA A 527 8.88 19.11 11.08
C ALA A 527 7.66 19.02 12.04
N PRO A 528 6.80 17.98 11.96
CA PRO A 528 5.55 17.93 12.72
C PRO A 528 5.78 17.85 14.25
N PRO A 529 4.77 18.16 15.10
CA PRO A 529 4.94 18.18 16.56
C PRO A 529 5.39 16.85 17.16
N LEU A 530 6.40 16.88 18.04
CA LEU A 530 6.90 15.70 18.75
C LEU A 530 5.95 15.23 19.86
N GLN A 531 6.16 14.00 20.34
CA GLN A 531 5.53 13.44 21.52
C GLN A 531 6.59 12.66 22.32
N ASP A 532 6.74 12.96 23.61
CA ASP A 532 7.72 12.29 24.48
C ASP A 532 7.41 10.78 24.57
N VAL A 533 8.31 9.97 24.04
CA VAL A 533 8.19 8.51 24.00
C VAL A 533 8.32 7.86 25.38
N VAL A 534 9.07 8.44 26.31
CA VAL A 534 9.17 7.95 27.70
C VAL A 534 7.85 8.22 28.43
N ALA A 535 7.27 9.41 28.24
CA ALA A 535 5.95 9.72 28.78
C ALA A 535 4.85 8.82 28.17
N ARG A 536 4.90 8.58 26.84
CA ARG A 536 3.94 7.70 26.14
C ARG A 536 4.07 6.23 26.55
N LEU A 537 5.29 5.71 26.70
CA LEU A 537 5.52 4.33 27.16
C LEU A 537 5.10 4.13 28.63
N ARG A 538 5.10 5.18 29.47
CA ARG A 538 4.59 5.12 30.85
C ARG A 538 3.06 5.09 30.98
N GLN A 539 2.31 5.31 29.89
CA GLN A 539 0.83 5.29 29.90
C GLN A 539 0.22 3.87 29.88
N SER A 540 1.02 2.84 29.61
CA SER A 540 0.58 1.44 29.61
C SER A 540 1.72 0.52 30.07
N LYS A 541 1.39 -0.56 30.78
CA LYS A 541 2.36 -1.58 31.20
C LYS A 541 1.76 -2.98 31.03
N PRO A 542 2.28 -3.82 30.11
CA PRO A 542 3.32 -3.52 29.13
C PRO A 542 2.85 -2.50 28.07
N ALA A 543 3.77 -1.73 27.50
CA ALA A 543 3.51 -0.86 26.37
C ALA A 543 3.87 -1.56 25.04
N LEU A 544 2.92 -1.65 24.11
CA LEU A 544 3.18 -2.25 22.79
C LEU A 544 3.92 -1.26 21.87
N MET A 545 5.04 -1.72 21.31
CA MET A 545 5.77 -1.09 20.21
C MET A 545 5.56 -1.95 18.95
N ALA A 546 4.63 -1.56 18.08
CA ALA A 546 4.25 -2.36 16.92
C ALA A 546 5.14 -2.07 15.70
N GLU A 547 5.79 -3.08 15.12
CA GLU A 547 6.77 -2.91 14.04
C GLU A 547 6.18 -3.19 12.65
N VAL A 548 6.22 -2.17 11.78
CA VAL A 548 5.84 -2.23 10.35
C VAL A 548 7.08 -2.62 9.55
N LYS A 549 7.02 -3.76 8.84
CA LYS A 549 8.19 -4.38 8.21
C LYS A 549 7.83 -5.17 6.95
N ARG A 550 8.38 -4.81 5.78
CA ARG A 550 8.18 -5.58 4.54
C ARG A 550 9.10 -6.78 4.41
N ALA A 551 10.35 -6.65 4.85
CA ALA A 551 11.37 -7.69 4.74
C ALA A 551 12.31 -7.71 5.96
N SER A 552 13.18 -8.72 6.04
CA SER A 552 14.28 -8.76 7.02
C SER A 552 15.48 -9.57 6.50
N PRO A 553 16.70 -9.29 6.99
CA PRO A 553 17.90 -10.06 6.63
C PRO A 553 17.77 -11.58 6.80
N SER A 554 17.06 -12.04 7.83
CA SER A 554 16.97 -13.46 8.21
C SER A 554 15.77 -14.22 7.62
N LYS A 555 14.75 -13.53 7.10
CA LYS A 555 13.55 -14.15 6.50
C LYS A 555 13.24 -13.70 5.07
N GLY A 556 14.02 -12.79 4.51
CA GLY A 556 13.75 -12.19 3.20
C GLY A 556 12.46 -11.37 3.23
N ASN A 557 11.70 -11.40 2.13
CA ASN A 557 10.42 -10.71 2.01
C ASN A 557 9.35 -11.40 2.88
N ILE A 558 8.71 -10.63 3.76
CA ILE A 558 7.61 -11.07 4.63
C ILE A 558 6.28 -10.73 3.97
N ASP A 559 6.05 -9.45 3.69
CA ASP A 559 4.97 -8.97 2.83
C ASP A 559 5.42 -7.71 2.08
N MET A 560 5.50 -7.79 0.75
CA MET A 560 5.84 -6.67 -0.11
C MET A 560 4.62 -5.83 -0.55
N LYS A 561 3.39 -6.31 -0.28
CA LYS A 561 2.15 -5.56 -0.54
C LYS A 561 1.69 -4.73 0.66
N ALA A 562 2.28 -4.96 1.84
CA ALA A 562 2.04 -4.22 3.06
C ALA A 562 2.07 -2.69 2.84
N ASN A 563 0.90 -2.07 3.05
CA ASN A 563 0.78 -0.62 3.19
C ASN A 563 1.14 -0.24 4.64
N ALA A 564 2.19 0.56 4.79
CA ALA A 564 2.72 0.92 6.10
C ALA A 564 1.74 1.75 6.93
N ALA A 565 1.06 2.71 6.29
CA ALA A 565 0.12 3.61 6.93
C ALA A 565 -1.16 2.91 7.41
N GLU A 566 -1.65 1.95 6.62
CA GLU A 566 -2.76 1.07 7.01
C GLU A 566 -2.40 0.21 8.23
N GLN A 567 -1.26 -0.48 8.20
CA GLN A 567 -0.81 -1.28 9.35
C GLN A 567 -0.60 -0.42 10.61
N ALA A 568 0.00 0.77 10.47
CA ALA A 568 0.17 1.68 11.60
C ALA A 568 -1.15 2.19 12.18
N LEU A 569 -2.14 2.49 11.35
CA LEU A 569 -3.47 2.89 11.79
C LEU A 569 -4.18 1.72 12.49
N GLN A 570 -4.08 0.50 11.96
CA GLN A 570 -4.57 -0.70 12.63
C GLN A 570 -3.90 -0.92 14.01
N TYR A 571 -2.58 -0.80 14.10
CA TYR A 571 -1.83 -0.92 15.35
C TYR A 571 -2.19 0.18 16.36
N ALA A 572 -2.35 1.43 15.91
CA ALA A 572 -2.77 2.54 16.76
C ALA A 572 -4.19 2.32 17.32
N LEU A 573 -5.13 1.90 16.47
CA LEU A 573 -6.52 1.61 16.87
C LEU A 573 -6.62 0.40 17.81
N ALA A 574 -5.71 -0.58 17.68
CA ALA A 574 -5.56 -1.70 18.60
C ALA A 574 -4.91 -1.33 19.95
N GLY A 575 -4.31 -0.13 20.09
CA GLY A 575 -3.76 0.37 21.35
C GLY A 575 -2.23 0.42 21.43
N ALA A 576 -1.51 0.42 20.30
CA ALA A 576 -0.05 0.58 20.32
C ALA A 576 0.40 1.93 20.92
N SER A 577 1.43 1.89 21.78
CA SER A 577 2.06 3.09 22.34
C SER A 577 3.09 3.69 21.39
N VAL A 578 3.76 2.85 20.61
CA VAL A 578 4.74 3.24 19.59
C VAL A 578 4.49 2.44 18.30
N VAL A 579 4.67 3.06 17.14
CA VAL A 579 4.80 2.36 15.86
C VAL A 579 6.24 2.48 15.36
N SER A 580 6.90 1.34 15.22
CA SER A 580 8.28 1.21 14.74
C SER A 580 8.26 1.01 13.23
N VAL A 581 8.69 2.01 12.47
CA VAL A 581 8.72 1.96 11.00
C VAL A 581 10.14 1.67 10.55
N LEU A 582 10.35 0.57 9.82
CA LEU A 582 11.61 0.33 9.12
C LEU A 582 11.77 1.36 8.00
N THR A 583 12.87 2.11 7.97
CA THR A 583 13.20 3.06 6.88
C THR A 583 14.40 2.62 6.04
N GLU A 584 14.97 1.45 6.32
CA GLU A 584 16.12 0.89 5.61
C GLU A 584 15.68 0.22 4.27
N PRO A 585 16.24 0.65 3.11
CA PRO A 585 15.69 0.29 1.79
C PRO A 585 16.18 -1.04 1.20
N LYS A 586 17.33 -1.57 1.61
CA LYS A 586 18.03 -2.65 0.90
C LYS A 586 17.75 -4.04 1.48
N TRP A 587 17.74 -4.20 2.80
CA TRP A 587 17.46 -5.45 3.52
C TRP A 587 16.05 -5.50 4.12
N PHE A 588 15.53 -4.38 4.60
CA PHE A 588 14.21 -4.30 5.26
C PHE A 588 13.09 -3.82 4.33
N ARG A 589 13.44 -3.24 3.17
CA ARG A 589 12.52 -2.74 2.14
C ARG A 589 11.52 -1.70 2.66
N GLY A 590 11.98 -0.89 3.62
CA GLY A 590 11.28 0.26 4.15
C GLY A 590 11.80 1.57 3.54
N THR A 591 11.07 2.66 3.73
CA THR A 591 11.44 3.99 3.22
C THR A 591 11.06 5.09 4.20
N LEU A 592 11.65 6.27 4.04
CA LEU A 592 11.22 7.48 4.74
C LEU A 592 9.78 7.87 4.39
N GLN A 593 9.34 7.60 3.15
CA GLN A 593 7.99 7.88 2.71
C GLN A 593 6.95 7.00 3.42
N ASP A 594 7.29 5.75 3.76
CA ASP A 594 6.47 4.91 4.63
C ASP A 594 6.29 5.56 6.00
N MET A 595 7.37 6.05 6.61
CA MET A 595 7.31 6.71 7.93
C MET A 595 6.49 7.99 7.90
N ARG A 596 6.60 8.79 6.84
CA ARG A 596 5.76 9.98 6.62
C ARG A 596 4.29 9.62 6.47
N GLN A 597 3.95 8.65 5.63
CA GLN A 597 2.55 8.22 5.42
C GLN A 597 1.95 7.60 6.69
N VAL A 598 2.74 6.83 7.44
CA VAL A 598 2.39 6.36 8.79
C VAL A 598 2.06 7.54 9.70
N ARG A 599 2.93 8.56 9.72
CA ARG A 599 2.74 9.75 10.56
C ARG A 599 1.51 10.57 10.16
N GLU A 600 1.25 10.73 8.87
CA GLU A 600 0.07 11.42 8.33
C GLU A 600 -1.24 10.65 8.65
N ALA A 601 -1.22 9.31 8.59
CA ALA A 601 -2.38 8.49 8.91
C ALA A 601 -2.75 8.46 10.41
N VAL A 602 -1.76 8.36 11.32
CA VAL A 602 -2.02 8.32 12.77
C VAL A 602 -1.99 9.70 13.44
N GLY A 603 -1.51 10.75 12.75
CA GLY A 603 -1.29 12.07 13.33
C GLY A 603 -2.55 12.76 13.88
N HIS A 604 -3.72 12.39 13.35
CA HIS A 604 -5.03 12.88 13.75
C HIS A 604 -5.66 12.09 14.92
N LEU A 605 -4.99 11.06 15.45
CA LEU A 605 -5.55 10.27 16.55
C LEU A 605 -5.27 10.96 17.90
N PRO A 606 -6.27 11.08 18.79
CA PRO A 606 -6.13 11.83 20.05
C PRO A 606 -5.10 11.20 20.99
N ASN A 607 -5.00 9.87 20.97
CA ASN A 607 -3.99 9.08 21.68
C ASN A 607 -3.03 8.40 20.69
N ARG A 608 -2.52 9.14 19.69
CA ARG A 608 -1.60 8.59 18.68
C ARG A 608 -0.39 7.89 19.31
N PRO A 609 0.16 6.86 18.65
CA PRO A 609 1.47 6.34 18.99
C PRO A 609 2.59 7.34 18.67
N CYS A 610 3.71 7.23 19.38
CA CYS A 610 4.99 7.79 18.92
C CYS A 610 5.49 7.02 17.69
N ILE A 611 6.14 7.70 16.75
CA ILE A 611 6.77 7.08 15.59
C ILE A 611 8.26 6.85 15.87
N LEU A 612 8.69 5.58 15.83
CA LEU A 612 10.10 5.18 15.92
C LEU A 612 10.66 4.97 14.51
N ARG A 613 11.68 5.74 14.14
CA ARG A 613 12.52 5.43 12.98
C ARG A 613 13.42 4.25 13.32
N LYS A 614 13.09 3.08 12.77
CA LYS A 614 13.90 1.86 12.88
C LYS A 614 14.83 1.79 11.67
N ASP A 615 16.06 2.26 11.85
CA ASP A 615 17.10 2.34 10.83
C ASP A 615 18.45 2.14 11.52
N PHE A 616 19.49 1.97 10.71
CA PHE A 616 20.86 1.95 11.18
C PHE A 616 21.38 3.39 11.04
N ILE A 617 21.24 4.15 12.12
CA ILE A 617 21.65 5.55 12.22
C ILE A 617 23.16 5.59 12.45
N VAL A 618 23.89 6.20 11.52
CA VAL A 618 25.36 6.36 11.54
C VAL A 618 25.82 7.81 11.38
N ASP A 619 24.89 8.73 11.13
CA ASP A 619 25.16 10.14 10.82
C ASP A 619 24.03 11.04 11.33
N ARG A 620 24.38 12.23 11.85
CA ARG A 620 23.42 13.26 12.32
C ARG A 620 22.37 13.61 11.26
N TYR A 621 22.74 13.55 9.98
CA TYR A 621 21.85 13.74 8.85
C TYR A 621 20.58 12.87 8.94
N GLN A 622 20.70 11.58 9.26
CA GLN A 622 19.55 10.67 9.38
C GLN A 622 18.65 11.03 10.57
N ILE A 623 19.18 11.70 11.59
CA ILE A 623 18.40 12.13 12.75
C ILE A 623 17.58 13.37 12.39
N LEU A 624 18.18 14.34 11.68
CA LEU A 624 17.50 15.53 11.16
C LEU A 624 16.44 15.18 10.10
N GLU A 625 16.81 14.33 9.15
CA GLU A 625 15.92 13.71 8.16
C GLU A 625 14.75 12.98 8.86
N GLY A 626 15.05 12.16 9.87
CA GLY A 626 14.03 11.44 10.64
C GLY A 626 13.05 12.38 11.37
N ARG A 627 13.58 13.45 11.99
CA ARG A 627 12.81 14.49 12.67
C ARG A 627 11.85 15.21 11.72
N LEU A 628 12.30 15.53 10.51
CA LEU A 628 11.49 16.19 9.46
C LEU A 628 10.39 15.27 8.92
N TYR A 629 10.72 14.01 8.64
CA TYR A 629 9.75 12.99 8.19
C TYR A 629 8.81 12.49 9.31
N GLY A 630 8.93 13.05 10.52
CA GLY A 630 7.93 12.95 11.58
C GLY A 630 8.14 11.83 12.60
N ALA A 631 9.35 11.31 12.71
CA ALA A 631 9.76 10.49 13.85
C ALA A 631 9.63 11.28 15.17
N ASP A 632 9.16 10.61 16.22
CA ASP A 632 9.20 11.09 17.61
C ASP A 632 10.41 10.52 18.37
N THR A 633 10.98 9.41 17.88
CA THR A 633 12.18 8.75 18.42
C THR A 633 12.93 8.01 17.30
N ILE A 634 14.22 7.74 17.51
CA ILE A 634 15.13 7.11 16.55
C ILE A 634 15.91 5.97 17.23
N LEU A 635 16.30 4.95 16.48
CA LEU A 635 17.14 3.86 16.97
C LEU A 635 18.63 4.23 16.96
N LEU A 636 19.37 3.96 18.05
CA LEU A 636 20.83 3.92 18.07
C LEU A 636 21.27 2.51 18.48
N ILE A 637 22.21 1.89 17.77
CA ILE A 637 22.65 0.51 18.05
C ILE A 637 24.07 0.55 18.62
N VAL A 638 24.24 0.12 19.87
CA VAL A 638 25.52 0.22 20.59
C VAL A 638 26.59 -0.70 20.00
N ALA A 639 26.19 -1.84 19.42
CA ALA A 639 27.04 -2.76 18.65
C ALA A 639 27.61 -2.18 17.32
N MET A 640 27.21 -0.97 16.91
CA MET A 640 27.60 -0.36 15.62
C MET A 640 28.31 0.99 15.72
N LEU A 641 28.27 1.61 16.91
CA LEU A 641 28.77 2.95 17.14
C LEU A 641 29.87 2.88 18.20
N ASN A 642 31.00 3.55 17.98
CA ASN A 642 31.94 3.81 19.06
C ASN A 642 31.34 4.82 20.06
N ASP A 643 31.97 5.02 21.22
CA ASP A 643 31.38 5.87 22.27
C ASP A 643 31.27 7.35 21.89
N GLU A 644 32.19 7.85 21.07
CA GLU A 644 32.14 9.22 20.52
C GLU A 644 30.93 9.39 19.59
N GLN A 645 30.77 8.49 18.61
CA GLN A 645 29.62 8.48 17.69
C GLN A 645 28.29 8.28 18.43
N LEU A 646 28.25 7.38 19.40
CA LEU A 646 27.06 7.09 20.20
C LEU A 646 26.65 8.31 21.02
N HIS A 647 27.61 8.96 21.69
CA HIS A 647 27.39 10.18 22.45
C HIS A 647 26.96 11.36 21.55
N ASP A 648 27.59 11.51 20.38
CA ASP A 648 27.28 12.57 19.41
C ASP A 648 25.85 12.44 18.86
N LEU A 649 25.50 11.26 18.36
CA LEU A 649 24.19 10.97 17.76
C LEU A 649 23.07 11.03 18.81
N TYR A 650 23.33 10.54 20.03
CA TYR A 650 22.39 10.68 21.15
C TYR A 650 22.18 12.15 21.51
N SER A 651 23.26 12.91 21.72
CA SER A 651 23.21 14.34 22.05
C SER A 651 22.51 15.16 20.97
N TYR A 652 22.72 14.83 19.69
CA TYR A 652 22.07 15.51 18.57
C TYR A 652 20.58 15.17 18.46
N ALA A 653 20.17 13.91 18.66
CA ALA A 653 18.75 13.57 18.74
C ALA A 653 18.04 14.29 19.91
N LYS A 654 18.72 14.37 21.06
CA LYS A 654 18.26 15.07 22.25
C LYS A 654 18.13 16.58 22.03
N SER A 655 19.05 17.21 21.29
CA SER A 655 18.94 18.64 20.94
C SER A 655 17.76 18.94 19.98
N LEU A 656 17.36 17.96 19.17
CA LEU A 656 16.15 18.01 18.34
C LEU A 656 14.86 17.61 19.10
N GLY A 657 14.94 17.35 20.41
CA GLY A 657 13.80 17.02 21.28
C GLY A 657 13.40 15.55 21.31
N MET A 658 14.14 14.66 20.65
CA MET A 658 13.84 13.23 20.59
C MET A 658 14.64 12.46 21.67
N GLU A 659 14.01 11.50 22.34
CA GLU A 659 14.70 10.50 23.14
C GLU A 659 15.01 9.28 22.26
N PRO A 660 16.26 8.90 22.01
CA PRO A 660 16.58 7.69 21.25
C PRO A 660 16.19 6.41 21.99
N LEU A 661 15.79 5.38 21.23
CA LEU A 661 15.82 3.99 21.71
C LEU A 661 17.25 3.47 21.51
N VAL A 662 17.96 3.24 22.61
CA VAL A 662 19.33 2.70 22.59
C VAL A 662 19.26 1.17 22.63
N GLU A 663 19.64 0.52 21.53
CA GLU A 663 19.55 -0.93 21.34
C GLU A 663 20.85 -1.64 21.75
N VAL A 664 20.71 -2.66 22.59
CA VAL A 664 21.81 -3.46 23.19
C VAL A 664 21.51 -4.97 23.12
N ASN A 665 22.54 -5.81 23.08
CA ASN A 665 22.44 -7.27 23.07
C ASN A 665 23.21 -7.96 24.21
N ASN A 666 24.10 -7.26 24.93
CA ASN A 666 24.94 -7.84 26.00
C ASN A 666 25.26 -6.83 27.11
N ALA A 667 25.98 -7.30 28.14
CA ALA A 667 26.29 -6.53 29.35
C ALA A 667 27.27 -5.36 29.11
N GLU A 668 28.19 -5.48 28.14
CA GLU A 668 29.12 -4.40 27.78
C GLU A 668 28.36 -3.26 27.09
N GLU A 669 27.51 -3.60 26.11
CA GLU A 669 26.62 -2.64 25.44
C GLU A 669 25.63 -1.98 26.42
N MET A 670 25.10 -2.74 27.39
CA MET A 670 24.26 -2.21 28.47
C MET A 670 25.03 -1.23 29.37
N ALA A 671 26.27 -1.55 29.76
CA ALA A 671 27.11 -0.65 30.54
C ALA A 671 27.41 0.66 29.79
N ARG A 672 27.65 0.59 28.47
CA ARG A 672 27.83 1.76 27.59
C ARG A 672 26.55 2.60 27.47
N ALA A 673 25.38 1.97 27.30
CA ALA A 673 24.08 2.64 27.29
C ALA A 673 23.73 3.32 28.64
N ASN A 674 24.13 2.71 29.76
CA ASN A 674 23.99 3.30 31.08
C ASN A 674 24.92 4.51 31.29
N ALA A 675 26.20 4.40 30.87
CA ALA A 675 27.17 5.50 30.95
C ALA A 675 26.75 6.71 30.09
N LEU A 676 26.05 6.48 28.98
CA LEU A 676 25.41 7.50 28.14
C LEU A 676 24.23 8.22 28.82
N GLY A 677 23.66 7.66 29.88
CA GLY A 677 22.44 8.18 30.52
C GLY A 677 21.18 8.00 29.67
N ALA A 678 21.08 6.89 28.92
CA ALA A 678 19.92 6.58 28.09
C ALA A 678 18.66 6.32 28.95
N ARG A 679 17.59 7.10 28.77
CA ARG A 679 16.32 6.90 29.52
C ARG A 679 15.38 5.89 28.86
N LEU A 680 15.73 5.40 27.68
CA LEU A 680 14.98 4.39 26.90
C LEU A 680 15.97 3.39 26.28
N ILE A 681 16.00 2.17 26.82
CA ILE A 681 16.92 1.11 26.41
C ILE A 681 16.12 -0.09 25.89
N GLY A 682 16.50 -0.62 24.74
CA GLY A 682 15.90 -1.80 24.12
C GLY A 682 16.87 -2.97 24.09
N VAL A 683 16.57 -4.07 24.80
CA VAL A 683 17.35 -5.30 24.67
C VAL A 683 16.86 -6.07 23.45
N ASN A 684 17.72 -6.22 22.44
CA ASN A 684 17.43 -7.05 21.29
C ASN A 684 17.78 -8.51 21.62
N ASN A 685 16.74 -9.34 21.82
CA ASN A 685 16.89 -10.78 22.06
C ASN A 685 17.40 -11.53 20.82
N ARG A 686 17.56 -10.86 19.67
CA ARG A 686 18.25 -11.40 18.50
C ARG A 686 19.67 -10.86 18.42
N ASN A 687 20.66 -11.74 18.42
CA ASN A 687 22.05 -11.34 18.21
C ASN A 687 22.23 -10.77 16.79
N LEU A 688 22.84 -9.59 16.67
CA LEU A 688 22.96 -8.88 15.38
C LEU A 688 24.07 -9.41 14.45
N HIS A 689 24.94 -10.30 14.94
CA HIS A 689 26.00 -10.91 14.15
C HIS A 689 25.64 -12.32 13.63
N SER A 690 24.93 -13.13 14.42
CA SER A 690 24.50 -14.49 14.03
C SER A 690 23.02 -14.62 13.64
N PHE A 691 22.16 -13.68 14.08
CA PHE A 691 20.69 -13.74 14.04
C PHE A 691 20.00 -14.82 14.88
N ASP A 692 20.71 -15.53 15.76
CA ASP A 692 20.07 -16.40 16.75
C ASP A 692 19.19 -15.58 17.71
N VAL A 693 18.15 -16.22 18.26
CA VAL A 693 17.24 -15.60 19.23
C VAL A 693 17.38 -16.29 20.58
N ASP A 694 17.75 -15.52 21.59
CA ASP A 694 17.82 -15.96 22.98
C ASP A 694 16.93 -15.03 23.83
N MET A 695 15.79 -15.58 24.28
CA MET A 695 14.78 -14.88 25.07
C MET A 695 15.21 -14.63 26.53
N GLU A 696 16.29 -15.27 26.99
CA GLU A 696 16.89 -14.94 28.29
C GLU A 696 17.79 -13.69 28.22
N THR A 697 18.10 -13.16 27.03
CA THR A 697 18.96 -11.98 26.90
C THR A 697 18.41 -10.77 27.65
N THR A 698 17.10 -10.50 27.54
CA THR A 698 16.46 -9.44 28.35
C THR A 698 16.50 -9.78 29.84
N SER A 699 16.20 -11.03 30.21
CA SER A 699 16.23 -11.50 31.60
C SER A 699 17.57 -11.23 32.30
N ARG A 700 18.68 -11.53 31.62
CA ARG A 700 20.05 -11.40 32.16
C ARG A 700 20.57 -9.96 32.20
N LEU A 701 19.93 -9.03 31.48
CA LEU A 701 20.33 -7.62 31.43
C LEU A 701 19.41 -6.69 32.22
N ALA A 702 18.22 -7.15 32.63
CA ALA A 702 17.23 -6.31 33.33
C ALA A 702 17.75 -5.74 34.65
N GLU A 703 18.51 -6.52 35.44
CA GLU A 703 19.10 -6.08 36.71
C GLU A 703 20.17 -4.99 36.56
N MET A 704 20.70 -4.78 35.36
CA MET A 704 21.68 -3.73 35.07
C MET A 704 21.05 -2.36 34.79
N VAL A 705 19.73 -2.26 34.66
CA VAL A 705 19.06 -1.04 34.18
C VAL A 705 18.80 -0.07 35.35
N PRO A 706 19.25 1.21 35.26
CA PRO A 706 19.01 2.21 36.29
C PRO A 706 17.52 2.49 36.55
N GLU A 707 17.19 2.81 37.81
CA GLU A 707 15.82 3.15 38.19
C GLU A 707 15.30 4.36 37.38
N GLY A 708 14.04 4.27 36.93
CA GLY A 708 13.38 5.30 36.11
C GLY A 708 13.64 5.17 34.59
N THR A 709 14.65 4.42 34.16
CA THR A 709 14.88 4.10 32.75
C THR A 709 13.82 3.14 32.22
N ILE A 710 13.34 3.39 31.00
CA ILE A 710 12.36 2.54 30.32
C ILE A 710 13.10 1.41 29.59
N LEU A 711 13.04 0.20 30.16
CA LEU A 711 13.50 -1.03 29.53
C LEU A 711 12.44 -1.60 28.58
N CYS A 712 12.82 -1.91 27.35
CA CYS A 712 11.99 -2.60 26.37
C CYS A 712 12.63 -3.92 25.91
N ALA A 713 11.83 -4.98 25.77
CA ALA A 713 12.25 -6.23 25.13
C ALA A 713 11.98 -6.15 23.62
N LEU A 714 12.98 -6.44 22.78
CA LEU A 714 12.87 -6.42 21.32
C LEU A 714 13.17 -7.80 20.74
N SER A 715 12.53 -8.13 19.61
CA SER A 715 12.62 -9.43 18.93
C SER A 715 12.09 -10.63 19.73
N GLY A 716 11.78 -11.72 19.03
CA GLY A 716 11.48 -13.03 19.61
C GLY A 716 10.07 -13.21 20.19
N ILE A 717 9.42 -12.14 20.65
CA ILE A 717 8.06 -12.16 21.21
C ILE A 717 7.04 -12.69 20.18
N THR A 718 6.32 -13.75 20.57
CA THR A 718 5.30 -14.44 19.78
C THR A 718 3.89 -14.35 20.37
N GLY A 719 3.76 -14.21 21.69
CA GLY A 719 2.47 -14.12 22.36
C GLY A 719 2.56 -13.73 23.84
N ARG A 720 1.43 -13.85 24.55
CA ARG A 720 1.28 -13.38 25.93
C ARG A 720 2.30 -13.97 26.92
N ALA A 721 2.61 -15.26 26.82
CA ALA A 721 3.52 -15.93 27.76
C ALA A 721 4.91 -15.27 27.80
N ASP A 722 5.46 -14.89 26.63
CA ASP A 722 6.73 -14.16 26.51
C ASP A 722 6.67 -12.82 27.26
N VAL A 723 5.55 -12.11 27.11
CA VAL A 723 5.33 -10.78 27.69
C VAL A 723 5.15 -10.86 29.21
N GLU A 724 4.52 -11.89 29.75
CA GLU A 724 4.37 -12.06 31.21
C GLU A 724 5.71 -12.30 31.92
N MET A 725 6.64 -13.01 31.29
CA MET A 725 8.00 -13.17 31.80
C MET A 725 8.69 -11.80 31.90
N TYR A 726 8.68 -11.03 30.81
CA TYR A 726 9.31 -9.72 30.76
C TYR A 726 8.67 -8.70 31.73
N VAL A 727 7.34 -8.67 31.86
CA VAL A 727 6.65 -7.76 32.80
C VAL A 727 7.03 -8.05 34.26
N LYS A 728 7.20 -9.33 34.63
CA LYS A 728 7.68 -9.74 35.97
C LYS A 728 9.13 -9.31 36.24
N GLN A 729 9.93 -9.16 35.18
CA GLN A 729 11.34 -8.71 35.22
C GLN A 729 11.49 -7.18 35.12
N GLY A 730 10.41 -6.40 35.27
CA GLY A 730 10.47 -4.95 35.23
C GLY A 730 10.53 -4.33 33.82
N VAL A 731 10.44 -5.13 32.75
CA VAL A 731 10.32 -4.61 31.38
C VAL A 731 9.03 -3.79 31.26
N HIS A 732 9.15 -2.62 30.63
CA HIS A 732 8.08 -1.64 30.46
C HIS A 732 7.40 -1.77 29.09
N GLY A 733 8.17 -2.00 28.02
CA GLY A 733 7.65 -2.11 26.66
C GLY A 733 8.09 -3.38 25.91
N VAL A 734 7.32 -3.77 24.89
CA VAL A 734 7.61 -4.94 24.05
C VAL A 734 7.51 -4.59 22.57
N LEU A 735 8.58 -4.85 21.81
CA LEU A 735 8.62 -4.59 20.36
C LEU A 735 8.31 -5.86 19.58
N VAL A 736 7.15 -5.83 18.93
CA VAL A 736 6.56 -6.98 18.22
C VAL A 736 6.23 -6.57 16.78
N GLY A 737 6.67 -7.37 15.81
CA GLY A 737 6.38 -7.14 14.38
C GLY A 737 5.72 -8.35 13.74
N GLU A 738 6.51 -9.39 13.46
CA GLU A 738 6.08 -10.57 12.71
C GLU A 738 4.85 -11.30 13.29
N ALA A 739 4.68 -11.32 14.62
CA ALA A 739 3.50 -11.91 15.25
C ALA A 739 2.22 -11.08 15.00
N LEU A 740 2.32 -9.74 15.03
CA LEU A 740 1.22 -8.84 14.65
C LEU A 740 0.85 -9.01 13.17
N MET A 741 1.84 -9.08 12.29
CA MET A 741 1.64 -9.27 10.85
C MET A 741 0.99 -10.62 10.48
N ARG A 742 1.05 -11.62 11.38
CA ARG A 742 0.44 -12.95 11.22
C ARG A 742 -0.91 -13.10 11.94
N ALA A 743 -1.33 -12.09 12.72
CA ALA A 743 -2.54 -12.18 13.52
C ALA A 743 -3.80 -12.10 12.65
N TRP A 744 -4.59 -13.18 12.62
CA TRP A 744 -5.88 -13.23 11.91
C TRP A 744 -6.89 -12.20 12.45
N ASN A 745 -6.83 -11.92 13.75
CA ASN A 745 -7.55 -10.87 14.45
C ASN A 745 -6.55 -10.07 15.28
N LEU A 746 -6.01 -9.00 14.70
CA LEU A 746 -5.03 -8.13 15.33
C LEU A 746 -5.52 -7.54 16.66
N LYS A 747 -6.81 -7.15 16.75
CA LYS A 747 -7.36 -6.52 17.96
C LYS A 747 -7.40 -7.47 19.14
N GLU A 748 -7.84 -8.71 18.92
CA GLU A 748 -7.80 -9.75 19.95
C GLU A 748 -6.37 -10.14 20.28
N PHE A 749 -5.50 -10.34 19.29
CA PHE A 749 -4.09 -10.65 19.55
C PHE A 749 -3.38 -9.58 20.39
N VAL A 750 -3.63 -8.28 20.14
CA VAL A 750 -3.08 -7.19 20.95
C VAL A 750 -3.70 -7.15 22.35
N SER A 751 -5.01 -7.41 22.49
CA SER A 751 -5.65 -7.54 23.80
C SER A 751 -5.00 -8.64 24.64
N ASP A 752 -4.84 -9.83 24.04
CA ASP A 752 -4.27 -11.02 24.67
C ASP A 752 -2.81 -10.82 25.02
N LEU A 753 -2.02 -10.24 24.11
CA LEU A 753 -0.59 -9.91 24.32
C LEU A 753 -0.40 -8.95 25.50
N LEU A 754 -1.20 -7.89 25.55
CA LEU A 754 -1.15 -6.90 26.64
C LEU A 754 -1.73 -7.44 27.96
N GLY A 755 -2.53 -8.51 27.92
CA GLY A 755 -3.25 -9.02 29.09
C GLY A 755 -4.41 -8.11 29.49
N LEU A 756 -4.96 -7.36 28.54
CA LEU A 756 -6.23 -6.67 28.73
C LEU A 756 -7.30 -7.74 28.85
N GLU A 757 -8.08 -7.71 29.95
CA GLU A 757 -9.10 -8.70 30.27
C GLU A 757 -9.93 -9.08 29.03
N LYS A 758 -10.04 -10.38 28.74
CA LYS A 758 -11.16 -10.89 27.95
C LYS A 758 -12.41 -10.71 28.79
N LYS A 759 -12.93 -9.48 28.77
CA LYS A 759 -14.29 -9.20 29.20
C LYS A 759 -15.17 -10.04 28.30
N ASP A 760 -15.79 -11.06 28.89
CA ASP A 760 -17.05 -11.57 28.38
C ASP A 760 -17.90 -10.38 27.92
N PRO A 761 -18.65 -10.48 26.82
CA PRO A 761 -19.48 -9.39 26.36
C PRO A 761 -20.54 -9.11 27.42
N VAL A 762 -20.20 -8.22 28.37
CA VAL A 762 -21.04 -7.74 29.46
C VAL A 762 -22.37 -7.42 28.81
N PRO A 763 -23.44 -8.18 29.13
CA PRO A 763 -24.62 -8.27 28.27
C PRO A 763 -25.20 -6.88 28.18
N VAL A 764 -24.93 -6.20 27.04
CA VAL A 764 -24.98 -4.75 26.97
C VAL A 764 -26.36 -4.34 27.42
N SER A 765 -26.41 -3.64 28.55
CA SER A 765 -27.65 -3.19 29.15
C SER A 765 -28.46 -2.52 28.05
N LYS A 766 -29.77 -2.79 27.99
CA LYS A 766 -30.64 -2.13 26.99
C LYS A 766 -30.89 -0.65 27.33
N GLU A 767 -29.90 0.00 27.95
CA GLU A 767 -29.63 1.42 27.84
C GLU A 767 -29.65 1.79 26.37
N GLN A 768 -30.78 2.39 25.98
CA GLN A 768 -31.00 2.83 24.63
C GLN A 768 -29.91 3.85 24.29
N LYS A 769 -29.18 3.66 23.17
CA LYS A 769 -28.26 4.67 22.61
C LYS A 769 -29.07 5.94 22.27
N THR A 770 -29.29 6.78 23.29
CA THR A 770 -30.17 7.96 23.24
C THR A 770 -29.52 9.02 22.38
N SER A 771 -30.08 9.26 21.20
CA SER A 771 -29.52 10.23 20.25
C SER A 771 -29.58 11.64 20.84
N LEU A 772 -28.50 12.41 20.64
CA LEU A 772 -28.42 13.79 21.09
C LEU A 772 -29.34 14.69 20.25
N VAL A 773 -29.99 15.65 20.90
CA VAL A 773 -30.96 16.55 20.26
C VAL A 773 -30.38 17.96 20.10
N LYS A 774 -30.46 18.53 18.89
CA LYS A 774 -30.07 19.93 18.61
C LYS A 774 -31.27 20.75 18.13
N VAL A 775 -31.69 21.74 18.90
CA VAL A 775 -32.72 22.71 18.49
C VAL A 775 -32.01 23.93 17.90
N CYS A 776 -32.39 24.40 16.71
CA CYS A 776 -31.53 25.27 15.89
C CYS A 776 -32.26 26.47 15.29
N GLY A 777 -31.68 27.67 15.44
CA GLY A 777 -32.28 28.95 15.07
C GLY A 777 -33.16 29.53 16.16
N ILE A 778 -32.74 29.37 17.42
CA ILE A 778 -33.36 30.00 18.59
C ILE A 778 -32.93 31.47 18.65
N SER A 779 -33.88 32.37 18.92
CA SER A 779 -33.69 33.81 18.93
C SER A 779 -34.31 34.53 20.14
N SER A 780 -34.71 33.79 21.17
CA SER A 780 -35.26 34.33 22.41
C SER A 780 -34.78 33.50 23.61
N VAL A 781 -34.78 34.10 24.80
CA VAL A 781 -34.32 33.47 26.05
C VAL A 781 -35.30 32.38 26.49
N GLU A 782 -36.58 32.67 26.35
CA GLU A 782 -37.71 31.82 26.71
C GLU A 782 -37.69 30.53 25.88
N ALA A 783 -37.48 30.66 24.56
CA ALA A 783 -37.34 29.51 23.66
C ALA A 783 -36.06 28.69 23.92
N ALA A 784 -34.98 29.31 24.42
CA ALA A 784 -33.76 28.60 24.80
C ALA A 784 -33.94 27.79 26.09
N VAL A 785 -34.58 28.40 27.09
CA VAL A 785 -34.90 27.75 28.38
C VAL A 785 -35.89 26.61 28.17
N GLU A 786 -36.95 26.81 27.37
CA GLU A 786 -37.93 25.76 27.10
C GLU A 786 -37.32 24.60 26.31
N ALA A 787 -36.47 24.87 25.31
CA ALA A 787 -35.74 23.82 24.60
C ALA A 787 -34.80 23.03 25.53
N ALA A 788 -34.16 23.69 26.51
CA ALA A 788 -33.32 23.04 27.52
C ALA A 788 -34.15 22.18 28.47
N ASN A 789 -35.29 22.68 28.97
CA ASN A 789 -36.22 21.95 29.84
C ASN A 789 -36.82 20.72 29.13
N ALA A 790 -37.11 20.84 27.83
CA ALA A 790 -37.54 19.74 26.97
C ALA A 790 -36.44 18.72 26.63
N GLY A 791 -35.22 18.89 27.15
CA GLY A 791 -34.13 17.91 27.04
C GLY A 791 -33.28 18.03 25.77
N ALA A 792 -33.21 19.20 25.13
CA ALA A 792 -32.21 19.43 24.09
C ALA A 792 -30.78 19.29 24.65
N ASP A 793 -29.89 18.59 23.95
CA ASP A 793 -28.46 18.54 24.29
C ASP A 793 -27.70 19.75 23.73
N LEU A 794 -28.18 20.35 22.62
CA LEU A 794 -27.56 21.50 21.95
C LEU A 794 -28.56 22.59 21.53
N ILE A 795 -28.19 23.85 21.73
CA ILE A 795 -28.91 25.08 21.37
C ILE A 795 -28.18 25.79 20.24
N GLY A 796 -28.80 25.94 19.07
CA GLY A 796 -28.21 26.57 17.89
C GLY A 796 -28.65 28.02 17.71
N LEU A 797 -27.68 28.95 17.75
CA LEU A 797 -27.85 30.37 17.47
C LEU A 797 -27.32 30.66 16.05
N ILE A 798 -27.98 31.52 15.28
CA ILE A 798 -27.57 31.80 13.89
C ILE A 798 -26.97 33.20 13.78
N PHE A 799 -25.77 33.29 13.23
CA PHE A 799 -25.07 34.55 12.95
C PHE A 799 -24.97 34.84 11.44
N ALA A 800 -25.35 33.89 10.58
CA ALA A 800 -25.38 34.07 9.12
C ALA A 800 -26.26 35.26 8.69
N GLU A 801 -25.67 36.26 8.02
CA GLU A 801 -26.29 37.56 7.71
C GLU A 801 -27.62 37.48 6.96
N LYS A 802 -27.75 36.54 6.01
CA LYS A 802 -28.96 36.39 5.17
C LYS A 802 -30.10 35.63 5.87
N SER A 803 -29.93 35.25 7.14
CA SER A 803 -30.92 34.47 7.90
C SER A 803 -31.99 35.35 8.53
N LYS A 804 -33.27 35.05 8.26
CA LYS A 804 -34.42 35.60 9.01
C LYS A 804 -34.45 35.23 10.50
N ARG A 805 -33.54 34.34 10.94
CA ARG A 805 -33.37 33.89 12.33
C ARG A 805 -32.01 34.31 12.90
N LYS A 806 -31.36 35.35 12.32
CA LYS A 806 -30.13 35.92 12.86
C LYS A 806 -30.39 36.49 14.26
N VAL A 807 -29.46 36.28 15.20
CA VAL A 807 -29.46 36.94 16.51
C VAL A 807 -28.41 38.05 16.56
N SER A 808 -28.61 39.05 17.43
CA SER A 808 -27.55 40.00 17.80
C SER A 808 -26.62 39.39 18.85
N LEU A 809 -25.46 40.01 19.11
CA LEU A 809 -24.48 39.48 20.05
C LEU A 809 -24.98 39.56 21.50
N GLU A 810 -25.64 40.67 21.84
CA GLU A 810 -26.24 40.93 23.14
C GLU A 810 -27.34 39.89 23.42
N LYS A 811 -28.24 39.66 22.44
CA LYS A 811 -29.31 38.66 22.61
C LYS A 811 -28.77 37.23 22.67
N ALA A 812 -27.65 36.96 21.99
CA ALA A 812 -26.95 35.68 22.12
C ALA A 812 -26.33 35.51 23.52
N GLN A 813 -25.72 36.54 24.08
CA GLN A 813 -25.17 36.54 25.45
C GLN A 813 -26.28 36.35 26.50
N GLU A 814 -27.43 36.99 26.36
CA GLU A 814 -28.61 36.73 27.22
C GLU A 814 -29.02 35.25 27.18
N ILE A 815 -29.13 34.68 25.98
CA ILE A 815 -29.52 33.28 25.77
C ILE A 815 -28.50 32.33 26.40
N VAL A 816 -27.19 32.55 26.19
CA VAL A 816 -26.14 31.74 26.83
C VAL A 816 -26.22 31.85 28.35
N SER A 817 -26.35 33.06 28.88
CA SER A 817 -26.40 33.30 30.34
C SER A 817 -27.56 32.55 30.99
N ALA A 818 -28.77 32.65 30.43
CA ALA A 818 -29.94 31.92 30.90
C ALA A 818 -29.75 30.40 30.81
N VAL A 819 -29.22 29.90 29.68
CA VAL A 819 -28.92 28.47 29.48
C VAL A 819 -27.90 27.95 30.49
N ARG A 820 -26.82 28.70 30.79
CA ARG A 820 -25.81 28.26 31.78
C ARG A 820 -26.37 28.22 33.20
N ALA A 821 -27.31 29.11 33.53
CA ALA A 821 -27.92 29.25 34.85
C ALA A 821 -28.85 28.08 35.24
N LEU A 822 -29.40 27.33 34.27
CA LEU A 822 -30.27 26.17 34.52
C LEU A 822 -29.60 25.01 35.27
N GLY A 823 -28.27 25.04 35.46
CA GLY A 823 -27.55 24.11 36.33
C GLY A 823 -27.43 22.65 35.84
N ILE A 824 -28.19 22.26 34.82
CA ILE A 824 -28.42 20.86 34.39
C ILE A 824 -27.10 20.07 34.24
N GLN A 825 -26.89 19.11 35.15
CA GLN A 825 -25.84 18.11 35.02
C GLN A 825 -26.27 17.02 34.02
N SER A 826 -25.32 16.46 33.28
CA SER A 826 -25.60 15.32 32.39
C SER A 826 -25.89 14.08 33.24
N SER A 827 -27.13 13.61 33.26
CA SER A 827 -27.55 12.41 33.98
C SER A 827 -27.04 11.09 33.38
N LYS A 828 -26.30 11.15 32.26
CA LYS A 828 -25.78 9.99 31.55
C LYS A 828 -24.38 9.63 32.05
N THR A 829 -24.31 8.76 33.04
CA THR A 829 -23.08 8.02 33.39
C THR A 829 -22.72 7.08 32.24
N LEU A 830 -21.83 7.51 31.34
CA LEU A 830 -21.22 6.61 30.37
C LEU A 830 -20.25 5.65 31.07
N PRO A 831 -20.13 4.39 30.63
CA PRO A 831 -19.15 3.45 31.19
C PRO A 831 -17.72 3.96 30.96
N ASP A 832 -16.99 4.22 32.05
CA ASP A 832 -15.67 4.87 31.99
C ASP A 832 -14.60 4.07 31.24
N ASN A 833 -14.78 2.75 31.10
CA ASN A 833 -13.82 1.83 30.49
C ASN A 833 -13.72 1.91 28.94
N ALA A 834 -14.43 2.84 28.29
CA ALA A 834 -14.44 2.99 26.83
C ALA A 834 -13.72 4.27 26.38
N HIS A 835 -12.39 4.22 26.24
CA HIS A 835 -11.63 5.23 25.50
C HIS A 835 -11.64 4.89 24.00
N PRO A 836 -12.27 5.70 23.12
CA PRO A 836 -12.23 5.45 21.69
C PRO A 836 -10.86 5.82 21.12
N ASN A 837 -10.36 5.03 20.16
CA ASN A 837 -9.11 5.35 19.45
C ASN A 837 -9.34 6.05 18.09
N ASP A 838 -10.60 6.16 17.61
CA ASP A 838 -10.96 6.94 16.42
C ASP A 838 -11.31 8.39 16.76
N TRP A 839 -10.98 9.32 15.86
CA TRP A 839 -11.23 10.76 15.95
C TRP A 839 -12.70 11.12 16.23
N PHE A 840 -13.65 10.60 15.45
CA PHE A 840 -15.05 10.98 15.55
C PHE A 840 -15.73 10.32 16.74
N LEU A 841 -15.37 9.07 17.05
CA LEU A 841 -15.85 8.39 18.26
C LEU A 841 -15.36 9.10 19.54
N THR A 842 -14.11 9.58 19.55
CA THR A 842 -13.57 10.35 20.68
C THR A 842 -14.29 11.68 20.85
N HIS A 843 -14.49 12.44 19.76
CA HIS A 843 -15.22 13.70 19.83
C HIS A 843 -16.67 13.52 20.27
N ARG A 844 -17.33 12.44 19.84
CA ARG A 844 -18.64 12.05 20.38
C ARG A 844 -18.59 11.81 21.89
N TYR A 845 -17.65 11.00 22.39
CA TYR A 845 -17.51 10.71 23.83
C TYR A 845 -17.26 11.98 24.65
N LEU A 846 -16.39 12.88 24.16
CA LEU A 846 -16.13 14.19 24.77
C LEU A 846 -17.38 15.09 24.78
N LEU A 847 -18.17 15.10 23.70
CA LEU A 847 -19.43 15.83 23.63
C LEU A 847 -20.48 15.29 24.62
N GLU A 848 -20.56 13.96 24.75
CA GLU A 848 -21.51 13.29 25.65
C GLU A 848 -21.18 13.51 27.14
N LYS A 849 -19.89 13.69 27.50
CA LYS A 849 -19.42 14.01 28.86
C LYS A 849 -19.49 15.50 29.27
N ARG A 850 -19.75 16.45 28.38
CA ARG A 850 -19.87 17.89 28.76
C ARG A 850 -21.18 18.19 29.52
N ARG A 851 -21.18 19.26 30.34
CA ARG A 851 -22.39 19.85 30.93
C ARG A 851 -23.29 20.42 29.82
N LYS A 852 -24.61 20.34 29.99
CA LYS A 852 -25.60 20.59 28.94
C LYS A 852 -26.65 21.64 29.33
N PRO A 853 -27.35 22.24 28.35
CA PRO A 853 -27.11 22.10 26.92
C PRO A 853 -25.90 22.92 26.43
N LEU A 854 -25.38 22.54 25.27
CA LEU A 854 -24.24 23.16 24.61
C LEU A 854 -24.69 24.18 23.56
N VAL A 855 -24.09 25.37 23.54
CA VAL A 855 -24.48 26.44 22.62
C VAL A 855 -23.61 26.45 21.37
N VAL A 856 -24.24 26.46 20.20
CA VAL A 856 -23.60 26.32 18.89
C VAL A 856 -23.89 27.54 18.03
N GLY A 857 -22.86 28.28 17.62
CA GLY A 857 -23.01 29.35 16.62
C GLY A 857 -23.02 28.79 15.21
N VAL A 858 -23.98 29.21 14.39
CA VAL A 858 -24.13 28.79 12.99
C VAL A 858 -23.73 29.94 12.05
N PHE A 859 -22.72 29.67 11.24
CA PHE A 859 -22.07 30.62 10.35
C PHE A 859 -22.13 30.13 8.89
N VAL A 860 -22.08 31.07 7.96
CA VAL A 860 -22.08 30.82 6.51
C VAL A 860 -21.09 31.79 5.86
N ASN A 861 -19.94 31.29 5.44
CA ASN A 861 -18.90 32.03 4.70
C ASN A 861 -18.41 33.34 5.37
N GLN A 862 -18.47 33.41 6.70
CA GLN A 862 -17.84 34.49 7.47
C GLN A 862 -16.35 34.21 7.72
N SER A 863 -15.59 35.23 8.12
CA SER A 863 -14.15 35.11 8.35
C SER A 863 -13.83 34.47 9.72
N VAL A 864 -12.59 33.98 9.86
CA VAL A 864 -12.11 33.32 11.10
C VAL A 864 -12.11 34.30 12.27
N GLU A 865 -11.76 35.56 12.04
CA GLU A 865 -11.70 36.62 13.04
C GLU A 865 -13.09 36.85 13.63
N TYR A 866 -14.11 37.05 12.79
CA TYR A 866 -15.50 37.22 13.23
C TYR A 866 -16.04 35.99 13.95
N MET A 867 -15.78 34.78 13.44
CA MET A 867 -16.21 33.54 14.10
C MET A 867 -15.56 33.37 15.49
N THR A 868 -14.30 33.78 15.64
CA THR A 868 -13.54 33.72 16.90
C THR A 868 -13.98 34.80 17.89
N GLU A 869 -14.21 36.03 17.41
CA GLU A 869 -14.76 37.15 18.19
C GLU A 869 -16.14 36.77 18.76
N VAL A 870 -17.04 36.28 17.91
CA VAL A 870 -18.39 35.86 18.34
C VAL A 870 -18.33 34.68 19.30
N ALA A 871 -17.50 33.65 19.04
CA ALA A 871 -17.37 32.51 19.94
C ALA A 871 -16.88 32.91 21.34
N THR A 872 -15.88 33.79 21.41
CA THR A 872 -15.32 34.29 22.67
C THR A 872 -16.28 35.22 23.39
N THR A 873 -16.88 36.18 22.68
CA THR A 873 -17.77 37.21 23.24
C THR A 873 -19.11 36.64 23.71
N VAL A 874 -19.65 35.65 23.00
CA VAL A 874 -20.94 35.00 23.33
C VAL A 874 -20.76 33.81 24.30
N GLY A 875 -19.57 33.18 24.33
CA GLY A 875 -19.33 31.98 25.16
C GLY A 875 -19.87 30.69 24.55
N LEU A 876 -19.69 30.52 23.23
CA LEU A 876 -20.12 29.34 22.47
C LEU A 876 -19.31 28.08 22.86
N ASP A 877 -19.95 26.91 22.80
CA ASP A 877 -19.29 25.61 23.02
C ASP A 877 -18.76 24.96 21.73
N LEU A 878 -19.38 25.29 20.59
CA LEU A 878 -19.08 24.78 19.25
C LEU A 878 -19.39 25.84 18.16
N ILE A 879 -18.75 25.68 17.01
CA ILE A 879 -19.09 26.38 15.75
C ILE A 879 -19.66 25.40 14.74
N GLN A 880 -20.66 25.82 13.97
CA GLN A 880 -21.19 25.08 12.81
C GLN A 880 -20.91 25.86 11.53
N LEU A 881 -20.02 25.32 10.68
CA LEU A 881 -19.75 25.82 9.33
C LEU A 881 -20.82 25.28 8.38
N HIS A 882 -21.62 26.18 7.80
CA HIS A 882 -22.87 25.83 7.11
C HIS A 882 -22.98 26.37 5.68
N GLY A 883 -21.96 27.09 5.18
CA GLY A 883 -21.84 27.54 3.80
C GLY A 883 -20.94 26.63 2.95
N THR A 884 -19.98 27.26 2.29
CA THR A 884 -18.96 26.66 1.40
C THR A 884 -17.55 26.90 1.91
N GLU A 885 -17.40 27.03 3.24
CA GLU A 885 -16.11 27.21 3.91
C GLU A 885 -15.17 26.05 3.61
N SER A 886 -13.87 26.29 3.58
CA SER A 886 -12.88 25.22 3.46
C SER A 886 -12.72 24.50 4.82
N LEU A 887 -12.33 23.22 4.81
CA LEU A 887 -12.20 22.44 6.06
C LEU A 887 -11.02 22.90 6.91
N GLU A 888 -9.98 23.45 6.25
CA GLU A 888 -8.77 24.00 6.85
C GLU A 888 -9.10 25.08 7.88
N LEU A 889 -10.16 25.87 7.67
CA LEU A 889 -10.58 26.93 8.60
C LEU A 889 -10.86 26.41 10.01
N ALA A 890 -11.23 25.13 10.17
CA ALA A 890 -11.49 24.53 11.47
C ALA A 890 -10.27 24.52 12.41
N HIS A 891 -9.04 24.60 11.87
CA HIS A 891 -7.80 24.67 12.66
C HIS A 891 -7.62 25.99 13.40
N TYR A 892 -8.24 27.07 12.91
CA TYR A 892 -8.07 28.42 13.47
C TYR A 892 -9.21 28.85 14.40
N LEU A 893 -10.19 27.96 14.65
CA LEU A 893 -11.36 28.25 15.45
C LEU A 893 -11.17 27.79 16.91
N PRO A 894 -11.61 28.58 17.91
CA PRO A 894 -11.32 28.32 19.32
C PRO A 894 -12.12 27.16 19.93
N VAL A 895 -13.09 26.59 19.19
CA VAL A 895 -14.06 25.61 19.69
C VAL A 895 -14.36 24.51 18.66
N PRO A 896 -14.74 23.29 19.09
CA PRO A 896 -15.05 22.17 18.21
C PRO A 896 -16.02 22.48 17.07
N VAL A 897 -15.68 21.99 15.88
CA VAL A 897 -16.40 22.34 14.64
C VAL A 897 -17.35 21.24 14.18
N ILE A 898 -18.61 21.60 13.96
CA ILE A 898 -19.59 20.84 13.18
C ILE A 898 -19.48 21.26 11.72
N ARG A 899 -19.17 20.33 10.81
CA ARG A 899 -19.30 20.58 9.37
C ARG A 899 -20.71 20.19 8.91
N ALA A 900 -21.45 21.12 8.34
CA ALA A 900 -22.68 20.79 7.63
C ALA A 900 -22.39 20.33 6.19
N CYS A 901 -23.23 19.44 5.68
CA CYS A 901 -23.11 18.83 4.37
C CYS A 901 -24.50 18.82 3.72
N HIS A 902 -24.68 19.62 2.67
CA HIS A 902 -25.97 19.80 1.99
C HIS A 902 -26.18 18.68 0.97
N ILE A 903 -26.95 17.66 1.35
CA ILE A 903 -27.17 16.44 0.57
C ILE A 903 -28.20 16.69 -0.54
N ASP A 904 -27.83 16.30 -1.75
CA ASP A 904 -28.65 16.38 -2.96
C ASP A 904 -29.10 14.98 -3.40
N ASN A 905 -30.39 14.67 -3.32
CA ASN A 905 -30.91 13.35 -3.69
C ASN A 905 -30.63 12.97 -5.14
N ALA A 906 -30.45 13.94 -6.04
CA ALA A 906 -30.23 13.69 -7.47
C ALA A 906 -28.74 13.60 -7.85
N THR A 907 -27.82 14.12 -7.02
CA THR A 907 -26.39 14.19 -7.34
C THR A 907 -25.45 13.66 -6.24
N PHE A 908 -25.98 13.12 -5.15
CA PHE A 908 -25.17 12.41 -4.15
C PHE A 908 -24.58 11.12 -4.72
N HIS A 909 -23.27 10.93 -4.51
CA HIS A 909 -22.55 9.73 -4.92
C HIS A 909 -21.61 9.27 -3.80
N GLU A 910 -21.43 7.96 -3.64
CA GLU A 910 -20.71 7.40 -2.48
C GLU A 910 -19.21 7.78 -2.45
N SER A 911 -18.64 8.15 -3.60
CA SER A 911 -17.29 8.75 -3.67
C SER A 911 -17.15 10.11 -2.97
N GLN A 912 -18.23 10.76 -2.56
CA GLN A 912 -18.21 11.97 -1.74
C GLN A 912 -17.93 11.66 -0.26
N ILE A 913 -18.25 10.44 0.21
CA ILE A 913 -18.21 10.05 1.63
C ILE A 913 -16.80 10.17 2.27
N PRO A 914 -15.68 9.84 1.60
CA PRO A 914 -14.34 10.08 2.15
C PRO A 914 -14.11 11.52 2.60
N HIS A 915 -14.57 12.51 1.81
CA HIS A 915 -14.44 13.93 2.17
C HIS A 915 -15.33 14.35 3.35
N LEU A 916 -16.48 13.70 3.54
CA LEU A 916 -17.35 13.92 4.70
C LEU A 916 -16.77 13.30 5.98
N THR A 917 -15.98 12.24 5.85
CA THR A 917 -15.55 11.35 6.94
C THR A 917 -14.03 11.38 7.21
N GLN A 918 -13.33 12.36 6.62
CA GLN A 918 -11.92 12.65 6.83
C GLN A 918 -11.70 13.19 8.26
N PRO A 919 -10.85 12.55 9.09
CA PRO A 919 -10.55 13.02 10.45
C PRO A 919 -9.64 14.25 10.46
N GLY A 920 -9.45 14.86 11.63
CA GLY A 920 -8.50 15.95 11.86
C GLY A 920 -9.05 17.37 11.70
N TYR A 921 -9.96 17.58 10.75
CA TYR A 921 -10.52 18.91 10.46
C TYR A 921 -11.77 19.20 11.32
N HIS A 922 -12.93 18.69 10.92
CA HIS A 922 -14.18 18.82 11.67
C HIS A 922 -14.34 17.71 12.69
N HIS A 923 -14.99 18.04 13.80
CA HIS A 923 -15.17 17.14 14.94
C HIS A 923 -16.50 16.37 14.85
N TYR A 924 -17.49 16.93 14.13
CA TYR A 924 -18.82 16.33 13.91
C TYR A 924 -19.32 16.60 12.49
N VAL A 925 -20.09 15.67 11.93
CA VAL A 925 -20.74 15.80 10.62
C VAL A 925 -22.24 16.05 10.81
N LEU A 926 -22.80 17.04 10.11
CA LEU A 926 -24.24 17.31 10.06
C LEU A 926 -24.74 17.17 8.62
N LEU A 927 -25.73 16.31 8.40
CA LEU A 927 -26.35 16.12 7.09
C LEU A 927 -27.64 16.94 7.02
N ASP A 928 -27.71 17.92 6.11
CA ASP A 928 -28.92 18.75 5.87
C ASP A 928 -29.36 18.58 4.41
N ALA A 929 -30.59 18.98 4.08
CA ALA A 929 -31.11 18.90 2.72
C ALA A 929 -30.66 20.09 1.87
N LYS A 930 -30.00 19.81 0.73
CA LYS A 930 -29.77 20.82 -0.30
C LYS A 930 -31.12 21.20 -0.93
N VAL A 931 -31.48 22.46 -0.83
CA VAL A 931 -32.67 23.04 -1.45
C VAL A 931 -32.33 23.41 -2.90
N PRO A 932 -33.03 22.86 -3.92
CA PRO A 932 -32.85 23.26 -5.30
C PRO A 932 -33.09 24.76 -5.50
N ASN A 933 -32.35 25.37 -6.44
CA ASN A 933 -32.46 26.78 -6.83
C ASN A 933 -32.14 27.82 -5.73
N LEU A 934 -31.67 27.41 -4.54
CA LEU A 934 -31.06 28.35 -3.59
C LEU A 934 -29.53 28.41 -3.78
N PRO A 935 -28.91 29.61 -3.74
CA PRO A 935 -27.46 29.75 -3.64
C PRO A 935 -26.87 28.98 -2.47
N SER A 936 -25.59 28.61 -2.56
CA SER A 936 -24.89 27.83 -1.54
C SER A 936 -24.79 28.54 -0.19
N ASP A 937 -24.81 29.87 -0.18
CA ASP A 937 -24.82 30.72 1.02
C ASP A 937 -26.22 30.93 1.64
N GLN A 938 -27.25 30.25 1.12
CA GLN A 938 -28.65 30.37 1.53
C GLN A 938 -29.32 29.00 1.73
N GLN A 939 -28.52 27.94 1.86
CA GLN A 939 -28.98 26.57 2.11
C GLN A 939 -29.50 26.37 3.54
N GLY A 940 -30.25 25.28 3.73
CA GLY A 940 -30.90 24.94 5.01
C GLY A 940 -32.15 25.77 5.34
N GLY A 941 -32.79 25.45 6.47
CA GLY A 941 -33.85 26.29 7.06
C GLY A 941 -35.19 26.40 6.29
N ARG A 942 -35.46 25.53 5.31
CA ARG A 942 -36.69 25.57 4.48
C ARG A 942 -37.71 24.45 4.74
N GLY A 943 -37.48 23.58 5.73
CA GLY A 943 -38.34 22.42 6.00
C GLY A 943 -38.25 21.30 4.95
N VAL A 944 -37.36 21.42 3.96
CA VAL A 944 -37.08 20.37 2.96
C VAL A 944 -36.32 19.22 3.63
N LYS A 945 -36.72 17.98 3.33
CA LYS A 945 -36.00 16.76 3.70
C LYS A 945 -35.22 16.20 2.51
N PHE A 946 -34.09 15.56 2.78
CA PHE A 946 -33.38 14.71 1.82
C PHE A 946 -33.78 13.23 2.02
N ASP A 947 -33.29 12.32 1.18
CA ASP A 947 -33.45 10.89 1.41
C ASP A 947 -32.52 10.42 2.53
N TRP A 948 -33.07 10.22 3.72
CA TRP A 948 -32.34 9.70 4.88
C TRP A 948 -31.74 8.30 4.67
N SER A 949 -32.05 7.58 3.57
CA SER A 949 -31.28 6.37 3.20
C SER A 949 -29.81 6.69 2.92
N ILE A 950 -29.51 7.91 2.44
CA ILE A 950 -28.15 8.42 2.24
C ILE A 950 -27.40 8.54 3.57
N ALA A 951 -28.08 8.89 4.66
CA ALA A 951 -27.49 8.90 5.99
C ALA A 951 -27.06 7.49 6.42
N ASN A 952 -27.86 6.47 6.11
CA ASN A 952 -27.48 5.07 6.33
C ASN A 952 -26.34 4.60 5.41
N LYS A 953 -26.24 5.11 4.17
CA LYS A 953 -25.05 4.87 3.33
C LYS A 953 -23.79 5.42 4.00
N ILE A 954 -23.81 6.68 4.46
CA ILE A 954 -22.68 7.34 5.11
C ILE A 954 -22.26 6.62 6.39
N VAL A 955 -23.21 6.22 7.25
CA VAL A 955 -22.91 5.50 8.51
C VAL A 955 -22.34 4.10 8.26
N ASN A 956 -22.80 3.38 7.24
CA ASN A 956 -22.35 2.02 6.95
C ASN A 956 -21.15 1.95 5.98
N HIS A 957 -20.73 3.07 5.38
CA HIS A 957 -19.64 3.12 4.42
C HIS A 957 -18.28 2.77 5.06
N LYS A 958 -17.54 1.84 4.44
CA LYS A 958 -16.17 1.48 4.88
C LYS A 958 -15.23 2.66 4.69
N ARG A 959 -15.03 3.44 5.76
CA ARG A 959 -13.95 4.44 5.86
C ARG A 959 -12.57 3.78 5.70
N PHE A 960 -12.45 2.55 6.20
CA PHE A 960 -11.29 1.66 6.08
C PHE A 960 -11.78 0.22 5.97
N GLU A 961 -11.06 -0.69 5.31
CA GLU A 961 -11.56 -2.06 5.10
C GLU A 961 -11.67 -2.88 6.39
N PHE A 962 -10.76 -2.63 7.32
CA PHE A 962 -10.55 -3.36 8.58
C PHE A 962 -11.36 -2.83 9.77
N LEU A 963 -12.09 -1.73 9.62
CA LEU A 963 -12.96 -1.18 10.66
C LEU A 963 -14.42 -1.61 10.45
N ASP A 964 -15.12 -1.87 11.55
CA ASP A 964 -16.58 -2.00 11.54
C ASP A 964 -17.22 -0.60 11.68
N ASN A 965 -18.15 -0.27 10.79
CA ASN A 965 -18.64 1.10 10.61
C ASN A 965 -19.82 1.47 11.52
N LYS A 966 -20.43 0.48 12.20
CA LYS A 966 -21.77 0.56 12.86
C LYS A 966 -21.96 1.65 13.93
N ASP A 967 -20.93 2.44 14.24
CA ASP A 967 -20.97 3.55 15.21
C ASP A 967 -20.49 4.92 14.68
N PHE A 968 -20.25 5.09 13.35
CA PHE A 968 -19.85 6.41 12.81
C PHE A 968 -20.90 7.51 13.13
N PRO A 969 -20.52 8.61 13.81
CA PRO A 969 -21.50 9.55 14.34
C PRO A 969 -21.86 10.67 13.35
N ILE A 970 -23.16 10.84 13.15
CA ILE A 970 -23.74 11.95 12.37
C ILE A 970 -24.83 12.67 13.18
N ILE A 971 -24.99 13.97 12.89
CA ILE A 971 -26.16 14.77 13.22
C ILE A 971 -27.06 14.79 11.97
N LEU A 972 -28.34 14.52 12.14
CA LEU A 972 -29.32 14.54 11.05
C LEU A 972 -30.15 15.84 11.11
N ALA A 973 -30.32 16.49 9.97
CA ALA A 973 -31.15 17.67 9.77
C ALA A 973 -31.98 17.53 8.47
N GLY A 974 -32.54 18.63 7.96
CA GLY A 974 -33.41 18.63 6.79
C GLY A 974 -34.84 18.17 7.08
N GLY A 975 -35.74 19.12 7.33
CA GLY A 975 -37.19 18.88 7.37
C GLY A 975 -37.70 18.09 8.58
N LEU A 976 -36.95 18.03 9.69
CA LEU A 976 -37.39 17.33 10.89
C LEU A 976 -38.53 18.08 11.61
N ASP A 977 -39.60 17.35 11.93
CA ASP A 977 -40.79 17.84 12.64
C ASP A 977 -41.39 16.76 13.57
N PRO A 978 -42.33 17.08 14.48
CA PRO A 978 -42.89 16.12 15.44
C PRO A 978 -43.59 14.90 14.83
N THR A 979 -44.04 14.99 13.57
CA THR A 979 -44.69 13.87 12.86
C THR A 979 -43.69 12.89 12.25
N ASN A 980 -42.45 13.35 11.97
CA ASN A 980 -41.47 12.59 11.20
C ASN A 980 -40.18 12.24 11.96
N VAL A 981 -39.87 12.94 13.07
CA VAL A 981 -38.63 12.74 13.84
C VAL A 981 -38.48 11.31 14.39
N ALA A 982 -39.59 10.64 14.71
CA ALA A 982 -39.59 9.24 15.12
C ALA A 982 -39.08 8.30 14.01
N ALA A 983 -39.49 8.54 12.76
CA ALA A 983 -39.02 7.77 11.60
C ALA A 983 -37.53 8.04 11.32
N ALA A 984 -37.09 9.30 11.43
CA ALA A 984 -35.68 9.69 11.28
C ALA A 984 -34.77 8.95 12.28
N ILE A 985 -35.19 8.83 13.55
CA ILE A 985 -34.47 8.10 14.59
C ILE A 985 -34.52 6.58 14.33
N GLN A 986 -35.66 6.03 13.92
CA GLN A 986 -35.79 4.59 13.62
C GLN A 986 -34.94 4.16 12.42
N GLN A 987 -34.83 4.99 11.38
CA GLN A 987 -34.04 4.70 10.19
C GLN A 987 -32.55 4.53 10.51
N LYS A 988 -32.03 5.33 11.47
CA LYS A 988 -30.70 5.16 12.07
C LYS A 988 -30.60 3.89 12.94
N GLN A 989 -31.62 3.59 13.75
CA GLN A 989 -31.61 2.41 14.63
C GLN A 989 -31.71 1.07 13.88
N MET A 990 -32.34 1.02 12.70
CA MET A 990 -32.37 -0.19 11.87
C MET A 990 -30.96 -0.65 11.45
N ALA A 991 -30.01 0.27 11.25
CA ALA A 991 -28.63 -0.05 10.90
C ALA A 991 -27.84 -0.71 12.05
N GLN A 992 -28.34 -0.70 13.30
CA GLN A 992 -27.73 -1.36 14.45
C GLN A 992 -28.45 -2.66 14.85
N LYS A 993 -29.41 -3.14 14.03
CA LYS A 993 -30.12 -4.42 14.20
C LYS A 993 -29.86 -5.43 13.07
N ILE A 994 -28.84 -5.13 12.25
CA ILE A 994 -28.22 -5.96 11.21
C ILE A 994 -26.71 -5.91 11.48
#